data_AF-A0A0D0AQL6-F1
#
_entry.id   AF-A0A0D0AQL6-F1
#
_cell.length_a   1.000
_cell.length_b   1.000
_cell.length_c   1.000
_cell.angle_alpha   90.00
_cell.angle_beta   90.00
_cell.angle_gamma   90.00
#
_symmetry.space_group_name_H-M   'P 1'
#
loop_
_entity.id
_entity.type
_entity.pdbx_description
1 polymer ?
#
loop_
_entity_poly.entity_id
_entity_poly.type
_entity_poly.pdbx_seq_one_letter_code
_entity_poly.pdbx_strand_id
1 'polypeptide(L)'
;MAAWYTAFQGTLALHQDGFVAASQETRRVILRTVRDHIVSKNKSEDESVELPKALKMAIRRYYRQFLTDEDDIWAEDEILGDVPEDEPCGLSPEEREAAARPKDAAFYKKEASDWDIAQKLFKQEIDEYDKEEQAKLGVKNEIKYRTGHARNWFKNMTPAQKKEVENAREKWNSEGAPLESQAMYRKRHLKKTLDDFTKQLRRTMGCQVMILTSHKKSADQTLSVVIHESKPLNSKKPFTQSSRGNKDWVSQGFEKFAEWSKSEFYSEENDDESNEEEEDDGKDSLPELILDKSGYPMLPSRVGVATRGQQELVRQIFRASYKVLTNTAKPVPWREVVGNPTLYLDSDSLPDGFILRDPSHMRAENINQLWGHWEARKAAKKKLVIFVAAKLGDMSKERLENAVPYQEKSKKKYVEIQQDTPARPHSATRTEQPARVAASSKGAASTHPTPGTTRPARGNSESESAGAAATGRRASPAESDSSEDELPAAASAASRTRMATRPSSAQLGAPATVPIKDRITFLKSLSSNSEYLLLVEAIRDLGKEPSIIEQTVWPAWATWSWEGSYLPSDLHSVDGEARKFLEMSVSTKISGLASAMQVSLGLGLLLRECKRAIEYEADEATSDTPPYIGSSRLDIGILDLVIEAVSKVRGGAMHLLKARDIQQERHIINKAANGEGHGAQVDSHVPADGGDGEVEREKSRGEAEKHVGKEQKDEKGGEEEEEEEEKVEEKGKKRTKSGGSRKPSKKAKSEVRKSGRTRQPTQKALNL
;
A
#
# COMPACT_ATOMS: atom_id res chain seq x y z
N MET A 1 -44.26 -23.08 0.66
CA MET A 1 -45.39 -22.13 0.64
C MET A 1 -46.46 -22.49 -0.39
N ALA A 2 -46.19 -22.45 -1.71
CA ALA A 2 -47.21 -22.51 -2.78
C ALA A 2 -48.42 -23.46 -2.57
N ALA A 3 -48.21 -24.70 -2.10
CA ALA A 3 -49.27 -25.71 -1.98
C ALA A 3 -50.49 -25.30 -1.12
N TRP A 4 -50.32 -24.54 -0.02
CA TRP A 4 -51.47 -24.12 0.80
C TRP A 4 -52.31 -23.05 0.08
N TYR A 5 -51.65 -22.15 -0.65
CA TYR A 5 -52.32 -21.10 -1.40
C TYR A 5 -53.26 -21.71 -2.44
N THR A 6 -52.77 -22.63 -3.27
CA THR A 6 -53.59 -23.33 -4.28
C THR A 6 -54.78 -24.08 -3.68
N ALA A 7 -54.64 -24.69 -2.50
CA ALA A 7 -55.73 -25.41 -1.83
C ALA A 7 -56.87 -24.51 -1.32
N PHE A 8 -56.56 -23.25 -0.97
CA PHE A 8 -57.50 -22.32 -0.33
C PHE A 8 -57.77 -21.03 -1.13
N GLN A 9 -57.19 -20.86 -2.32
CA GLN A 9 -57.31 -19.65 -3.15
C GLN A 9 -58.77 -19.16 -3.32
N GLY A 10 -59.71 -20.06 -3.61
CA GLY A 10 -61.13 -19.70 -3.73
C GLY A 10 -61.77 -19.23 -2.41
N THR A 11 -61.32 -19.76 -1.26
CA THR A 11 -61.75 -19.31 0.07
C THR A 11 -61.11 -17.96 0.42
N LEU A 12 -59.87 -17.72 -0.03
CA LEU A 12 -59.17 -16.47 0.19
C LEU A 12 -59.79 -15.32 -0.61
N ALA A 13 -60.01 -15.53 -1.92
CA ALA A 13 -60.63 -14.57 -2.83
C ALA A 13 -62.06 -14.19 -2.39
N LEU A 14 -62.86 -15.15 -1.94
CA LEU A 14 -64.25 -14.93 -1.46
C LEU A 14 -64.35 -13.90 -0.32
N HIS A 15 -63.27 -13.72 0.46
CA HIS A 15 -63.23 -12.81 1.60
C HIS A 15 -62.34 -11.58 1.37
N GLN A 16 -61.73 -11.43 0.18
CA GLN A 16 -60.73 -10.38 -0.12
C GLN A 16 -61.35 -8.98 -0.07
N ASP A 17 -62.37 -8.70 -0.89
CA ASP A 17 -62.99 -7.38 -0.97
C ASP A 17 -63.60 -6.95 0.38
N GLY A 18 -64.17 -7.92 1.10
CA GLY A 18 -64.68 -7.73 2.46
C GLY A 18 -63.58 -7.38 3.47
N PHE A 19 -62.37 -7.94 3.34
CA PHE A 19 -61.25 -7.62 4.23
C PHE A 19 -60.69 -6.21 3.95
N VAL A 20 -60.57 -5.83 2.68
CA VAL A 20 -60.08 -4.50 2.28
C VAL A 20 -61.03 -3.41 2.80
N ALA A 21 -62.34 -3.57 2.58
CA ALA A 21 -63.36 -2.61 3.03
C ALA A 21 -63.71 -2.67 4.53
N ALA A 22 -63.10 -3.57 5.31
CA ALA A 22 -63.40 -3.78 6.72
C ALA A 22 -62.48 -2.97 7.65
N SER A 23 -63.02 -2.48 8.78
CA SER A 23 -62.21 -1.95 9.88
C SER A 23 -61.40 -3.06 10.58
N GLN A 24 -60.34 -2.71 11.33
CA GLN A 24 -59.45 -3.66 12.02
C GLN A 24 -60.17 -4.76 12.82
N GLU A 25 -61.22 -4.43 13.60
CA GLU A 25 -61.99 -5.45 14.34
C GLU A 25 -62.83 -6.33 13.41
N THR A 26 -63.37 -5.76 12.33
CA THR A 26 -64.11 -6.52 11.30
C THR A 26 -63.17 -7.46 10.54
N ARG A 27 -61.93 -7.04 10.25
CA ARG A 27 -60.86 -7.89 9.68
C ARG A 27 -60.53 -9.08 10.58
N ARG A 28 -60.47 -8.89 11.91
CA ARG A 28 -60.29 -10.01 12.87
C ARG A 28 -61.44 -11.03 12.80
N VAL A 29 -62.68 -10.58 12.56
CA VAL A 29 -63.82 -11.48 12.31
C VAL A 29 -63.67 -12.21 10.98
N ILE A 30 -63.30 -11.52 9.90
CA ILE A 30 -63.10 -12.13 8.57
C ILE A 30 -61.98 -13.17 8.59
N LEU A 31 -60.84 -12.88 9.22
CA LEU A 31 -59.75 -13.86 9.41
C LEU A 31 -60.20 -15.10 10.20
N ARG A 32 -61.14 -14.94 11.15
CA ARG A 32 -61.75 -16.06 11.88
C ARG A 32 -62.64 -16.89 10.97
N THR A 33 -63.50 -16.27 10.16
CA THR A 33 -64.34 -16.95 9.16
C THR A 33 -63.49 -17.69 8.12
N VAL A 34 -62.41 -17.07 7.61
CA VAL A 34 -61.46 -17.70 6.68
C VAL A 34 -60.78 -18.92 7.32
N ARG A 35 -60.29 -18.79 8.57
CA ARG A 35 -59.74 -19.90 9.35
C ARG A 35 -60.76 -21.04 9.48
N ASP A 36 -62.00 -20.71 9.82
CA ASP A 36 -63.04 -21.70 10.12
C ASP A 36 -63.56 -22.40 8.86
N HIS A 37 -63.58 -21.70 7.71
CA HIS A 37 -63.77 -22.29 6.38
C HIS A 37 -62.63 -23.23 5.95
N ILE A 38 -61.37 -22.89 6.27
CA ILE A 38 -60.21 -23.74 5.97
C ILE A 38 -60.21 -25.00 6.86
N VAL A 39 -60.57 -24.86 8.15
CA VAL A 39 -60.72 -26.01 9.06
C VAL A 39 -61.87 -26.91 8.61
N SER A 40 -63.05 -26.37 8.30
CA SER A 40 -64.22 -27.18 7.91
C SER A 40 -64.01 -27.94 6.60
N LYS A 41 -63.34 -27.32 5.61
CA LYS A 41 -62.98 -27.95 4.33
C LYS A 41 -61.97 -29.12 4.48
N ASN A 42 -61.20 -29.14 5.57
CA ASN A 42 -60.15 -30.13 5.82
C ASN A 42 -60.52 -31.22 6.84
N LYS A 43 -61.73 -31.20 7.41
CA LYS A 43 -62.15 -32.22 8.38
C LYS A 43 -62.46 -33.56 7.71
N SER A 44 -61.54 -34.52 7.86
CA SER A 44 -61.93 -35.89 8.19
C SER A 44 -62.73 -35.89 9.51
N GLU A 45 -63.60 -36.87 9.72
CA GLU A 45 -64.71 -36.76 10.69
C GLU A 45 -64.31 -36.70 12.17
N ASP A 46 -63.04 -36.96 12.53
CA ASP A 46 -62.54 -36.90 13.90
C ASP A 46 -61.54 -35.76 14.17
N GLU A 47 -61.55 -35.33 15.43
CA GLU A 47 -60.73 -34.28 16.07
C GLU A 47 -60.96 -32.79 15.67
N SER A 48 -60.71 -31.91 16.64
CA SER A 48 -60.84 -30.45 16.53
C SER A 48 -59.50 -29.78 16.21
N VAL A 49 -58.97 -30.03 15.01
CA VAL A 49 -57.66 -29.52 14.58
C VAL A 49 -57.63 -27.99 14.52
N GLU A 50 -56.79 -27.38 15.36
CA GLU A 50 -56.48 -25.95 15.30
C GLU A 50 -55.53 -25.61 14.13
N LEU A 51 -55.77 -24.48 13.46
CA LEU A 51 -54.93 -24.03 12.35
C LEU A 51 -53.51 -23.65 12.85
N PRO A 52 -52.41 -24.15 12.25
CA PRO A 52 -51.04 -23.82 12.70
C PRO A 52 -50.73 -22.32 12.67
N LYS A 53 -49.91 -21.83 13.62
CA LYS A 53 -49.53 -20.39 13.73
C LYS A 53 -48.95 -19.85 12.42
N ALA A 54 -48.07 -20.62 11.76
CA ALA A 54 -47.50 -20.24 10.47
C ALA A 54 -48.56 -20.04 9.36
N LEU A 55 -49.61 -20.88 9.31
CA LEU A 55 -50.68 -20.73 8.33
C LEU A 55 -51.61 -19.55 8.69
N LYS A 56 -51.89 -19.33 9.98
CA LYS A 56 -52.59 -18.12 10.47
C LYS A 56 -51.87 -16.84 10.04
N MET A 57 -50.53 -16.79 10.11
CA MET A 57 -49.72 -15.65 9.64
C MET A 57 -49.69 -15.54 8.11
N ALA A 58 -49.58 -16.65 7.39
CA ALA A 58 -49.55 -16.65 5.92
C ALA A 58 -50.87 -16.13 5.31
N ILE A 59 -52.02 -16.43 5.95
CA ILE A 59 -53.33 -15.85 5.58
C ILE A 59 -53.37 -14.33 5.82
N ARG A 60 -52.81 -13.82 6.93
CA ARG A 60 -52.69 -12.37 7.16
C ARG A 60 -51.85 -11.67 6.10
N ARG A 61 -50.65 -12.20 5.80
CA ARG A 61 -49.77 -11.62 4.77
C ARG A 61 -50.42 -11.59 3.39
N TYR A 62 -51.23 -12.61 3.05
CA TYR A 62 -52.01 -12.60 1.81
C TYR A 62 -53.01 -11.44 1.75
N TYR A 63 -53.68 -11.09 2.84
CA TYR A 63 -54.62 -9.96 2.83
C TYR A 63 -53.94 -8.59 2.97
N ARG A 64 -52.83 -8.49 3.71
CA ARG A 64 -52.01 -7.27 3.86
C ARG A 64 -51.65 -6.63 2.52
N GLN A 65 -51.36 -7.44 1.49
CA GLN A 65 -50.94 -6.94 0.16
C GLN A 65 -52.05 -6.20 -0.62
N PHE A 66 -53.30 -6.21 -0.14
CA PHE A 66 -54.44 -5.50 -0.74
C PHE A 66 -54.90 -4.28 0.06
N LEU A 67 -54.25 -3.98 1.20
CA LEU A 67 -54.49 -2.74 1.92
C LEU A 67 -53.78 -1.58 1.20
N THR A 68 -54.46 -0.43 1.10
CA THR A 68 -53.98 0.76 0.41
C THR A 68 -53.91 2.00 1.31
N ASP A 69 -54.26 1.84 2.58
CA ASP A 69 -54.23 2.88 3.61
C ASP A 69 -53.06 2.59 4.56
N GLU A 70 -52.24 3.60 4.86
CA GLU A 70 -50.99 3.45 5.60
C GLU A 70 -51.22 3.13 7.09
N ASP A 71 -52.26 3.68 7.71
CA ASP A 71 -52.59 3.38 9.11
C ASP A 71 -53.08 1.91 9.23
N ASP A 72 -53.85 1.45 8.25
CA ASP A 72 -54.30 0.06 8.15
C ASP A 72 -53.15 -0.93 7.85
N ILE A 73 -52.19 -0.54 7.01
CA ILE A 73 -50.97 -1.33 6.74
C ILE A 73 -50.13 -1.41 8.02
N TRP A 74 -49.89 -0.29 8.69
CA TRP A 74 -49.14 -0.21 9.94
C TRP A 74 -49.78 -1.05 11.05
N ALA A 75 -51.12 -1.02 11.15
CA ALA A 75 -51.87 -1.78 12.16
C ALA A 75 -51.89 -3.30 11.94
N GLU A 76 -51.74 -3.82 10.71
CA GLU A 76 -51.47 -5.25 10.49
C GLU A 76 -49.96 -5.58 10.54
N ASP A 77 -49.05 -4.63 10.27
CA ASP A 77 -47.61 -4.81 10.44
C ASP A 77 -47.16 -4.87 11.90
N GLU A 78 -47.75 -4.06 12.80
CA GLU A 78 -47.57 -4.20 14.26
C GLU A 78 -47.96 -5.62 14.71
N ILE A 79 -49.10 -6.10 14.22
CA ILE A 79 -49.67 -7.42 14.49
C ILE A 79 -48.87 -8.58 13.85
N LEU A 80 -48.09 -8.32 12.80
CA LEU A 80 -47.19 -9.28 12.16
C LEU A 80 -45.77 -9.26 12.75
N GLY A 81 -45.28 -8.08 13.18
CA GLY A 81 -43.95 -7.88 13.78
C GLY A 81 -43.80 -8.52 15.16
N ASP A 82 -44.88 -8.60 15.93
CA ASP A 82 -44.97 -9.34 17.20
C ASP A 82 -44.81 -10.88 17.05
N VAL A 83 -44.68 -11.38 15.82
CA VAL A 83 -44.33 -12.78 15.53
C VAL A 83 -42.97 -12.81 14.83
N PRO A 84 -41.85 -13.03 15.56
CA PRO A 84 -40.54 -13.17 14.92
C PRO A 84 -40.59 -14.30 13.88
N GLU A 85 -40.14 -14.00 12.67
CA GLU A 85 -40.30 -14.88 11.51
C GLU A 85 -39.50 -16.19 11.61
N ASP A 86 -38.40 -16.15 12.37
CA ASP A 86 -37.49 -17.26 12.60
C ASP A 86 -37.44 -17.60 14.10
N GLU A 87 -38.03 -18.74 14.49
CA GLU A 87 -37.76 -19.38 15.78
C GLU A 87 -36.87 -20.63 15.63
N PRO A 88 -35.55 -20.46 15.44
CA PRO A 88 -34.55 -21.41 15.91
C PRO A 88 -33.70 -20.80 17.04
N CYS A 89 -33.58 -21.52 18.16
CA CYS A 89 -32.85 -21.13 19.37
C CYS A 89 -33.28 -19.80 20.02
N GLY A 90 -34.29 -19.87 20.91
CA GLY A 90 -34.74 -18.77 21.76
C GLY A 90 -33.73 -18.34 22.84
N LEU A 91 -32.69 -17.63 22.40
CA LEU A 91 -31.90 -16.68 23.19
C LEU A 91 -32.02 -15.32 22.50
N SER A 92 -32.10 -14.24 23.26
CA SER A 92 -32.06 -12.89 22.67
C SER A 92 -30.70 -12.63 22.01
N PRO A 93 -30.61 -11.68 21.05
CA PRO A 93 -29.32 -11.25 20.49
C PRO A 93 -28.30 -10.81 21.56
N GLU A 94 -28.77 -10.20 22.65
CA GLU A 94 -27.93 -9.79 23.78
C GLU A 94 -27.41 -10.98 24.60
N GLU A 95 -28.25 -12.00 24.80
CA GLU A 95 -27.85 -13.25 25.46
C GLU A 95 -26.90 -14.07 24.59
N ARG A 96 -27.13 -14.12 23.26
CA ARG A 96 -26.24 -14.78 22.30
C ARG A 96 -24.88 -14.07 22.27
N GLU A 97 -24.84 -12.74 22.23
CA GLU A 97 -23.62 -11.94 22.33
C GLU A 97 -22.85 -12.23 23.62
N ALA A 98 -23.50 -12.08 24.78
CA ALA A 98 -22.87 -12.26 26.09
C ALA A 98 -22.36 -13.70 26.32
N ALA A 99 -23.04 -14.71 25.76
CA ALA A 99 -22.61 -16.11 25.81
C ALA A 99 -21.46 -16.41 24.84
N ALA A 100 -21.47 -15.83 23.64
CA ALA A 100 -20.46 -16.03 22.61
C ALA A 100 -19.14 -15.26 22.86
N ARG A 101 -19.21 -14.14 23.60
CA ARG A 101 -18.10 -13.19 23.74
C ARG A 101 -16.79 -13.84 24.21
N PRO A 102 -15.70 -13.72 23.42
CA PRO A 102 -14.42 -14.33 23.76
C PRO A 102 -13.86 -13.87 25.10
N LYS A 103 -13.65 -14.81 26.01
CA LYS A 103 -13.06 -14.56 27.33
C LYS A 103 -11.53 -14.52 27.32
N ASP A 104 -10.88 -14.98 26.25
CA ASP A 104 -9.41 -14.90 26.10
C ASP A 104 -9.00 -13.56 25.47
N ALA A 105 -8.20 -12.77 26.20
CA ALA A 105 -7.63 -11.52 25.73
C ALA A 105 -6.68 -11.70 24.52
N ALA A 106 -6.23 -12.92 24.21
CA ALA A 106 -5.46 -13.19 23.00
C ALA A 106 -6.29 -13.14 21.70
N PHE A 107 -7.63 -13.10 21.78
CA PHE A 107 -8.51 -12.87 20.63
C PHE A 107 -8.37 -11.42 20.12
N TYR A 108 -8.52 -10.45 21.03
CA TYR A 108 -8.47 -8.99 20.82
C TYR A 108 -7.03 -8.45 20.58
N LYS A 109 -6.21 -9.19 19.83
CA LYS A 109 -4.87 -8.76 19.37
C LYS A 109 -4.88 -8.05 18.03
N LYS A 110 -5.98 -8.25 17.31
CA LYS A 110 -6.42 -7.56 16.12
C LYS A 110 -7.89 -7.25 16.38
N GLU A 111 -8.41 -6.32 15.63
CA GLU A 111 -9.85 -6.16 15.50
C GLU A 111 -10.47 -7.45 14.95
N ALA A 112 -11.63 -7.81 15.48
CA ALA A 112 -12.37 -8.95 14.99
C ALA A 112 -13.15 -8.54 13.73
N SER A 113 -13.02 -9.30 12.65
CA SER A 113 -13.84 -9.12 11.45
C SER A 113 -15.23 -9.72 11.63
N ASP A 114 -16.20 -9.30 10.81
CA ASP A 114 -17.55 -9.88 10.77
C ASP A 114 -17.53 -11.42 10.75
N TRP A 115 -16.56 -12.00 10.03
CA TRP A 115 -16.35 -13.45 9.95
C TRP A 115 -15.91 -14.05 11.30
N ASP A 116 -14.98 -13.41 12.01
CA ASP A 116 -14.53 -13.87 13.33
C ASP A 116 -15.64 -13.74 14.38
N ILE A 117 -16.48 -12.71 14.28
CA ILE A 117 -17.66 -12.49 15.14
C ILE A 117 -18.75 -13.53 14.85
N ALA A 118 -19.11 -13.74 13.58
CA ALA A 118 -20.12 -14.72 13.16
C ALA A 118 -19.75 -16.15 13.57
N GLN A 119 -18.45 -16.51 13.49
CA GLN A 119 -17.95 -17.80 14.01
C GLN A 119 -18.04 -17.97 15.54
N LYS A 120 -18.37 -16.91 16.29
CA LYS A 120 -18.64 -16.96 17.73
C LYS A 120 -20.12 -16.96 18.03
N LEU A 121 -20.86 -15.98 17.50
CA LEU A 121 -22.31 -15.84 17.69
C LEU A 121 -23.04 -17.09 17.19
N PHE A 122 -22.94 -17.37 15.89
CA PHE A 122 -23.76 -18.35 15.18
C PHE A 122 -23.06 -19.71 15.06
N LYS A 123 -22.30 -20.09 16.09
CA LYS A 123 -21.49 -21.30 16.06
C LYS A 123 -22.35 -22.57 15.96
N GLN A 124 -23.54 -22.59 16.57
CA GLN A 124 -24.39 -23.78 16.59
C GLN A 124 -25.02 -24.00 15.21
N GLU A 125 -25.51 -22.91 14.64
CA GLU A 125 -26.13 -22.73 13.34
C GLU A 125 -25.14 -23.08 12.20
N ILE A 126 -23.88 -22.60 12.29
CA ILE A 126 -22.79 -22.99 11.39
C ILE A 126 -22.45 -24.49 11.53
N ASP A 127 -22.37 -24.99 12.77
CA ASP A 127 -22.08 -26.41 13.04
C ASP A 127 -23.26 -27.32 12.72
N GLU A 128 -24.47 -26.81 12.49
CA GLU A 128 -25.66 -27.55 12.01
C GLU A 128 -25.73 -27.55 10.49
N TYR A 129 -25.55 -26.38 9.87
CA TYR A 129 -25.42 -26.25 8.42
C TYR A 129 -24.29 -27.13 7.85
N ASP A 130 -23.13 -27.21 8.54
CA ASP A 130 -22.04 -28.12 8.15
C ASP A 130 -22.44 -29.61 8.22
N LYS A 131 -23.27 -30.01 9.19
CA LYS A 131 -23.78 -31.40 9.27
C LYS A 131 -24.74 -31.69 8.12
N GLU A 132 -25.63 -30.75 7.80
CA GLU A 132 -26.60 -30.91 6.71
C GLU A 132 -25.91 -31.00 5.33
N GLU A 133 -25.01 -30.08 5.02
CA GLU A 133 -24.29 -30.11 3.74
C GLU A 133 -23.40 -31.35 3.60
N GLN A 134 -22.74 -31.79 4.67
CA GLN A 134 -22.01 -33.06 4.64
C GLN A 134 -22.95 -34.26 4.45
N ALA A 135 -24.12 -34.29 5.10
CA ALA A 135 -25.11 -35.34 4.92
C ALA A 135 -25.65 -35.41 3.47
N LYS A 136 -25.90 -34.25 2.83
CA LYS A 136 -26.26 -34.16 1.40
C LYS A 136 -25.18 -34.75 0.49
N LEU A 137 -23.91 -34.63 0.87
CA LEU A 137 -22.76 -35.21 0.17
C LEU A 137 -22.49 -36.70 0.51
N GLY A 138 -23.26 -37.32 1.42
CA GLY A 138 -23.00 -38.68 1.90
C GLY A 138 -21.76 -38.80 2.81
N VAL A 139 -21.26 -37.67 3.33
CA VAL A 139 -20.05 -37.55 4.15
C VAL A 139 -20.44 -37.26 5.60
N LYS A 140 -19.56 -37.55 6.57
CA LYS A 140 -19.82 -37.25 7.98
C LYS A 140 -18.57 -36.82 8.76
N ASN A 141 -18.63 -35.65 9.38
CA ASN A 141 -17.61 -35.03 10.23
C ASN A 141 -16.25 -34.79 9.55
N GLU A 142 -16.23 -34.57 8.23
CA GLU A 142 -15.00 -34.28 7.49
C GLU A 142 -14.58 -32.81 7.56
N ILE A 143 -13.55 -32.55 8.37
CA ILE A 143 -12.94 -31.22 8.62
C ILE A 143 -12.62 -30.44 7.33
N LYS A 144 -12.33 -31.14 6.20
CA LYS A 144 -11.96 -30.50 4.93
C LYS A 144 -13.09 -29.65 4.32
N TYR A 145 -14.36 -29.96 4.63
CA TYR A 145 -15.52 -29.22 4.09
C TYR A 145 -15.97 -28.06 4.98
N ARG A 146 -15.82 -28.16 6.31
CA ARG A 146 -16.38 -27.21 7.30
C ARG A 146 -16.05 -25.75 7.03
N THR A 147 -14.82 -25.43 6.63
CA THR A 147 -14.43 -24.05 6.28
C THR A 147 -15.13 -23.52 5.03
N GLY A 148 -15.44 -24.40 4.07
CA GLY A 148 -16.25 -24.09 2.89
C GLY A 148 -17.72 -23.88 3.23
N HIS A 149 -18.32 -24.80 4.00
CA HIS A 149 -19.72 -24.71 4.43
C HIS A 149 -19.96 -23.48 5.32
N ALA A 150 -19.10 -23.22 6.31
CA ALA A 150 -19.18 -22.00 7.12
C ALA A 150 -19.08 -20.71 6.29
N ARG A 151 -18.23 -20.69 5.24
CA ARG A 151 -18.16 -19.55 4.30
C ARG A 151 -19.40 -19.41 3.44
N ASN A 152 -20.06 -20.52 3.07
CA ASN A 152 -21.32 -20.47 2.34
C ASN A 152 -22.47 -20.00 3.23
N TRP A 153 -22.54 -20.48 4.47
CA TRP A 153 -23.49 -20.01 5.48
C TRP A 153 -23.34 -18.50 5.71
N PHE A 154 -22.11 -18.02 5.97
CA PHE A 154 -21.82 -16.60 6.21
C PHE A 154 -22.26 -15.67 5.08
N LYS A 155 -22.05 -16.07 3.81
CA LYS A 155 -22.54 -15.30 2.65
C LYS A 155 -24.06 -15.17 2.63
N ASN A 156 -24.75 -16.24 3.03
CA ASN A 156 -26.21 -16.36 3.00
C ASN A 156 -26.89 -15.94 4.33
N MET A 157 -26.18 -15.30 5.27
CA MET A 157 -26.78 -14.74 6.49
C MET A 157 -27.92 -13.77 6.17
N THR A 158 -28.97 -13.80 6.99
CA THR A 158 -30.11 -12.87 6.90
C THR A 158 -29.67 -11.43 7.24
N PRO A 159 -30.43 -10.40 6.84
CA PRO A 159 -30.14 -9.02 7.22
C PRO A 159 -30.09 -8.81 8.74
N ALA A 160 -30.95 -9.52 9.50
CA ALA A 160 -30.96 -9.49 10.96
C ALA A 160 -29.65 -10.09 11.55
N GLN A 161 -29.22 -11.25 11.06
CA GLN A 161 -27.95 -11.87 11.47
C GLN A 161 -26.75 -10.97 11.15
N LYS A 162 -26.73 -10.33 9.97
CA LYS A 162 -25.68 -9.36 9.58
C LYS A 162 -25.62 -8.18 10.54
N LYS A 163 -26.77 -7.61 10.93
CA LYS A 163 -26.84 -6.52 11.92
C LYS A 163 -26.42 -6.97 13.32
N GLU A 164 -26.71 -8.21 13.72
CA GLU A 164 -26.24 -8.77 14.99
C GLU A 164 -24.72 -8.95 15.02
N VAL A 165 -24.13 -9.42 13.91
CA VAL A 165 -22.67 -9.49 13.72
C VAL A 165 -22.02 -8.10 13.82
N GLU A 166 -22.61 -7.10 13.16
CA GLU A 166 -22.13 -5.71 13.16
C GLU A 166 -22.17 -5.07 14.56
N ASN A 167 -23.32 -5.14 15.24
CA ASN A 167 -23.46 -4.65 16.62
C ASN A 167 -22.44 -5.33 17.57
N ALA A 168 -22.22 -6.64 17.42
CA ALA A 168 -21.26 -7.38 18.24
C ALA A 168 -19.79 -7.08 17.88
N ARG A 169 -19.47 -6.83 16.61
CA ARG A 169 -18.15 -6.36 16.14
C ARG A 169 -17.76 -5.07 16.87
N GLU A 170 -18.62 -4.07 16.79
CA GLU A 170 -18.39 -2.74 17.38
C GLU A 170 -18.23 -2.82 18.89
N LYS A 171 -19.12 -3.56 19.56
CA LYS A 171 -19.06 -3.79 21.01
C LYS A 171 -17.81 -4.54 21.45
N TRP A 172 -17.39 -5.57 20.73
CA TRP A 172 -16.22 -6.39 21.11
C TRP A 172 -14.89 -5.70 20.81
N ASN A 173 -14.80 -4.92 19.73
CA ASN A 173 -13.59 -4.15 19.41
C ASN A 173 -13.44 -2.94 20.36
N SER A 174 -14.53 -2.21 20.67
CA SER A 174 -14.50 -1.03 21.55
C SER A 174 -14.30 -1.36 23.04
N GLU A 175 -15.05 -2.32 23.60
CA GLU A 175 -14.89 -2.72 25.01
C GLU A 175 -13.67 -3.64 25.24
N GLY A 176 -13.29 -4.40 24.22
CA GLY A 176 -12.22 -5.40 24.29
C GLY A 176 -12.53 -6.58 25.23
N ALA A 177 -11.44 -7.21 25.71
CA ALA A 177 -11.51 -8.38 26.57
C ALA A 177 -12.00 -8.06 28.00
N PRO A 178 -12.64 -9.02 28.71
CA PRO A 178 -13.02 -8.85 30.12
C PRO A 178 -11.84 -8.44 31.03
N LEU A 179 -12.08 -7.57 32.01
CA LEU A 179 -11.03 -6.95 32.85
C LEU A 179 -10.11 -7.94 33.57
N GLU A 180 -10.64 -9.07 34.06
CA GLU A 180 -9.83 -10.14 34.67
C GLU A 180 -8.87 -10.77 33.65
N SER A 181 -9.38 -11.06 32.45
CA SER A 181 -8.58 -11.58 31.32
C SER A 181 -7.54 -10.57 30.86
N GLN A 182 -7.87 -9.27 30.80
CA GLN A 182 -6.87 -8.22 30.55
C GLN A 182 -5.77 -8.24 31.62
N ALA A 183 -6.12 -8.34 32.91
CA ALA A 183 -5.14 -8.37 34.00
C ALA A 183 -4.23 -9.60 33.96
N MET A 184 -4.81 -10.78 33.70
CA MET A 184 -4.07 -12.04 33.58
C MET A 184 -3.20 -12.10 32.33
N TYR A 185 -3.68 -11.57 31.20
CA TYR A 185 -2.91 -11.46 29.97
C TYR A 185 -1.77 -10.45 30.11
N ARG A 186 -2.04 -9.25 30.65
CA ARG A 186 -1.05 -8.21 30.96
C ARG A 186 0.08 -8.75 31.84
N LYS A 187 -0.26 -9.46 32.93
CA LYS A 187 0.71 -10.11 33.83
C LYS A 187 1.62 -11.13 33.14
N ARG A 188 1.15 -11.80 32.08
CA ARG A 188 1.92 -12.81 31.33
C ARG A 188 2.69 -12.25 30.14
N HIS A 189 2.20 -11.18 29.51
CA HIS A 189 2.66 -10.78 28.18
C HIS A 189 3.18 -9.34 28.07
N LEU A 190 2.74 -8.38 28.90
CA LEU A 190 3.03 -6.95 28.72
C LEU A 190 4.52 -6.67 28.52
N LYS A 191 5.36 -7.14 29.47
CA LYS A 191 6.81 -6.94 29.36
C LYS A 191 7.37 -7.51 28.06
N LYS A 192 6.97 -8.72 27.64
CA LYS A 192 7.47 -9.30 26.38
C LYS A 192 7.02 -8.48 25.17
N THR A 193 5.75 -8.07 25.12
CA THR A 193 5.23 -7.26 24.01
C THR A 193 6.01 -5.96 23.88
N LEU A 194 6.26 -5.25 24.98
CA LEU A 194 7.05 -4.02 24.98
C LEU A 194 8.53 -4.29 24.63
N ASP A 195 9.15 -5.30 25.26
CA ASP A 195 10.52 -5.70 24.94
C ASP A 195 10.67 -6.00 23.44
N ASP A 196 9.69 -6.65 22.79
CA ASP A 196 9.73 -7.01 21.36
C ASP A 196 9.38 -5.83 20.43
N PHE A 197 8.40 -4.99 20.77
CA PHE A 197 8.05 -3.76 20.04
C PHE A 197 9.22 -2.75 20.03
N THR A 198 9.83 -2.49 21.20
CA THR A 198 11.01 -1.61 21.28
C THR A 198 12.21 -2.20 20.51
N LYS A 199 12.37 -3.53 20.47
CA LYS A 199 13.36 -4.18 19.59
C LYS A 199 13.04 -4.02 18.10
N GLN A 200 11.76 -3.99 17.71
CA GLN A 200 11.34 -3.77 16.33
C GLN A 200 11.71 -2.37 15.88
N LEU A 201 11.20 -1.32 16.54
CA LEU A 201 11.47 0.08 16.19
C LEU A 201 12.98 0.38 16.12
N ARG A 202 13.77 -0.10 17.09
CA ARG A 202 15.23 0.06 17.10
C ARG A 202 15.95 -0.67 15.95
N ARG A 203 15.36 -1.72 15.37
CA ARG A 203 15.92 -2.49 14.24
C ARG A 203 15.45 -1.99 12.87
N THR A 204 14.21 -1.54 12.76
CA THR A 204 13.59 -1.15 11.47
C THR A 204 13.67 0.34 11.19
N MET A 205 13.80 1.17 12.24
CA MET A 205 13.78 2.63 12.16
C MET A 205 14.93 3.29 12.96
N GLY A 206 15.82 2.49 13.57
CA GLY A 206 16.93 2.97 14.39
C GLY A 206 16.55 3.61 15.74
N CYS A 207 15.25 3.74 16.06
CA CYS A 207 14.79 4.56 17.18
C CYS A 207 15.19 4.02 18.57
N GLN A 208 15.59 4.93 19.47
CA GLN A 208 15.53 4.70 20.91
C GLN A 208 14.16 5.13 21.44
N VAL A 209 13.57 4.33 22.34
CA VAL A 209 12.16 4.50 22.74
C VAL A 209 12.00 4.34 24.24
N MET A 210 11.21 5.22 24.85
CA MET A 210 10.74 5.14 26.24
C MET A 210 9.22 5.20 26.24
N ILE A 211 8.58 4.27 26.96
CA ILE A 211 7.15 4.00 26.94
C ILE A 211 6.61 4.09 28.36
N LEU A 212 5.72 5.05 28.60
CA LEU A 212 4.92 5.09 29.81
C LEU A 212 3.74 4.12 29.66
N THR A 213 3.53 3.26 30.65
CA THR A 213 2.33 2.41 30.71
C THR A 213 1.60 2.63 32.03
N SER A 214 0.28 2.82 31.96
CA SER A 214 -0.58 2.90 33.14
C SER A 214 -1.65 1.80 33.08
N HIS A 215 -2.04 1.25 34.23
CA HIS A 215 -3.16 0.32 34.33
C HIS A 215 -3.75 0.24 35.73
N LYS A 216 -5.05 -0.05 35.84
CA LYS A 216 -5.72 -0.30 37.13
C LYS A 216 -5.16 -1.57 37.80
N LYS A 217 -4.84 -1.49 39.10
CA LYS A 217 -4.57 -2.66 39.95
C LYS A 217 -5.90 -3.31 40.34
N SER A 218 -5.94 -4.63 40.31
CA SER A 218 -7.20 -5.40 40.38
C SER A 218 -7.87 -5.46 41.76
N ALA A 219 -7.24 -4.92 42.81
CA ALA A 219 -7.76 -4.93 44.17
C ALA A 219 -8.31 -3.56 44.60
N ASP A 220 -7.52 -2.50 44.43
CA ASP A 220 -7.74 -1.21 45.12
C ASP A 220 -8.19 -0.08 44.19
N GLN A 221 -8.52 -0.39 42.93
CA GLN A 221 -8.70 0.55 41.79
C GLN A 221 -7.49 1.45 41.46
N THR A 222 -6.49 1.56 42.35
CA THR A 222 -5.30 2.41 42.18
C THR A 222 -4.55 2.12 40.88
N LEU A 223 -3.97 3.17 40.29
CA LEU A 223 -3.16 3.03 39.08
C LEU A 223 -1.77 2.47 39.41
N SER A 224 -1.28 1.58 38.55
CA SER A 224 0.13 1.23 38.44
C SER A 224 0.67 1.93 37.21
N VAL A 225 1.62 2.85 37.39
CA VAL A 225 2.39 3.47 36.30
C VAL A 225 3.78 2.84 36.26
N VAL A 226 4.23 2.42 35.08
CA VAL A 226 5.51 1.75 34.87
C VAL A 226 6.17 2.31 33.60
N ILE A 227 7.43 2.73 33.74
CA ILE A 227 8.29 3.13 32.61
C ILE A 227 8.92 1.86 32.03
N HIS A 228 8.84 1.70 30.71
CA HIS A 228 9.60 0.74 29.93
C HIS A 228 10.52 1.49 28.97
N GLU A 229 11.71 0.98 28.71
CA GLU A 229 12.74 1.70 27.94
C GLU A 229 13.57 0.75 27.07
N SER A 230 14.11 1.29 25.97
CA SER A 230 15.17 0.65 25.21
C SER A 230 16.33 0.19 26.10
N LYS A 231 16.94 -0.93 25.73
CA LYS A 231 18.30 -1.20 26.20
C LYS A 231 19.27 -0.20 25.54
N PRO A 232 20.15 0.45 26.30
CA PRO A 232 21.22 1.24 25.71
C PRO A 232 22.08 0.36 24.78
N LEU A 233 22.65 0.99 23.76
CA LEU A 233 23.79 0.44 23.02
C LEU A 233 25.08 0.74 23.78
N ASN A 234 25.32 2.03 24.08
CA ASN A 234 26.67 2.52 24.38
C ASN A 234 26.83 3.02 25.82
N SER A 235 25.78 3.57 26.46
CA SER A 235 25.86 3.93 27.89
C SER A 235 25.67 2.71 28.81
N LYS A 236 26.52 2.59 29.83
CA LYS A 236 26.46 1.50 30.84
C LYS A 236 25.21 1.55 31.75
N LYS A 237 24.28 2.50 31.56
CA LYS A 237 23.14 2.78 32.44
C LYS A 237 21.89 3.17 31.63
N PRO A 238 20.71 2.57 31.89
CA PRO A 238 19.46 2.95 31.22
C PRO A 238 18.99 4.36 31.62
N PHE A 239 18.14 4.98 30.80
CA PHE A 239 17.61 6.33 31.02
C PHE A 239 16.97 6.50 32.41
N THR A 240 16.18 5.53 32.88
CA THR A 240 15.56 5.59 34.23
C THR A 240 16.56 5.63 35.38
N GLN A 241 17.81 5.15 35.17
CA GLN A 241 18.89 5.28 36.14
C GLN A 241 19.55 6.66 36.07
N SER A 242 19.71 7.21 34.85
CA SER A 242 20.27 8.55 34.61
C SER A 242 19.32 9.67 35.03
N SER A 243 17.99 9.48 34.91
CA SER A 243 16.96 10.44 35.32
C SER A 243 16.54 10.32 36.80
N ARG A 244 17.20 9.47 37.58
CA ARG A 244 16.73 9.05 38.91
C ARG A 244 16.86 10.17 39.94
N GLY A 245 15.72 10.63 40.46
CA GLY A 245 15.64 11.71 41.44
C GLY A 245 15.14 13.04 40.88
N ASN A 246 14.95 13.15 39.56
CA ASN A 246 14.28 14.32 38.98
C ASN A 246 12.81 14.38 39.44
N LYS A 247 12.43 15.47 40.11
CA LYS A 247 11.03 15.74 40.52
C LYS A 247 10.22 16.33 39.37
N ASP A 248 10.86 17.16 38.55
CA ASP A 248 10.23 17.94 37.49
C ASP A 248 10.26 17.18 36.15
N TRP A 249 9.96 15.87 36.21
CA TRP A 249 10.01 14.98 35.05
C TRP A 249 8.95 15.31 34.00
N VAL A 250 7.82 15.94 34.41
CA VAL A 250 6.79 16.46 33.48
C VAL A 250 7.35 17.61 32.63
N SER A 251 8.14 18.50 33.22
CA SER A 251 8.65 19.71 32.52
C SER A 251 9.95 19.44 31.75
N GLN A 252 10.86 18.63 32.30
CA GLN A 252 12.22 18.42 31.77
C GLN A 252 12.44 17.00 31.20
N GLY A 253 11.42 16.15 31.18
CA GLY A 253 11.54 14.74 30.77
C GLY A 253 11.96 14.57 29.31
N PHE A 254 11.40 15.40 28.42
CA PHE A 254 11.73 15.40 26.99
C PHE A 254 13.19 15.84 26.74
N GLU A 255 13.61 16.94 27.35
CA GLU A 255 14.96 17.51 27.20
C GLU A 255 16.03 16.51 27.65
N LYS A 256 15.82 15.88 28.82
CA LYS A 256 16.74 14.88 29.38
C LYS A 256 16.72 13.57 28.60
N PHE A 257 15.59 13.19 28.01
CA PHE A 257 15.53 12.03 27.11
C PHE A 257 16.26 12.32 25.78
N ALA A 258 16.16 13.54 25.24
CA ALA A 258 16.90 13.97 24.07
C ALA A 258 18.42 14.07 24.34
N GLU A 259 18.83 14.53 25.53
CA GLU A 259 20.22 14.55 25.98
C GLU A 259 20.81 13.14 26.11
N TRP A 260 20.12 12.23 26.81
CA TRP A 260 20.54 10.82 26.89
C TRP A 260 20.54 10.12 25.52
N SER A 261 19.58 10.44 24.65
CA SER A 261 19.58 9.90 23.28
C SER A 261 20.77 10.39 22.46
N LYS A 262 21.27 11.61 22.68
CA LYS A 262 22.48 12.09 21.98
C LYS A 262 23.71 11.26 22.33
N SER A 263 23.95 10.94 23.61
CA SER A 263 25.11 10.11 23.99
C SER A 263 24.97 8.64 23.57
N GLU A 264 23.75 8.17 23.33
CA GLU A 264 23.48 6.85 22.74
C GLU A 264 23.71 6.78 21.22
N PHE A 265 23.49 7.87 20.47
CA PHE A 265 23.65 7.91 19.01
C PHE A 265 24.99 8.49 18.52
N TYR A 266 25.59 9.39 19.31
CA TYR A 266 26.82 10.11 18.97
C TYR A 266 27.91 9.85 20.01
N SER A 267 28.08 8.58 20.39
CA SER A 267 29.13 8.15 21.32
C SER A 267 30.50 8.40 20.69
N GLU A 268 31.39 9.02 21.44
CA GLU A 268 32.67 9.58 20.96
C GLU A 268 33.77 8.48 20.75
N GLU A 269 33.36 7.21 20.62
CA GLU A 269 34.21 6.01 20.51
C GLU A 269 34.75 5.77 19.07
N ASN A 270 35.08 6.84 18.33
CA ASN A 270 35.71 6.78 17.00
C ASN A 270 37.04 7.57 16.91
N ASP A 271 37.49 8.18 18.02
CA ASP A 271 38.78 8.89 18.12
C ASP A 271 39.84 8.03 18.86
N ASP A 272 39.92 6.73 18.53
CA ASP A 272 40.79 5.73 19.19
C ASP A 272 42.12 5.51 18.42
N GLU A 273 42.84 6.59 18.11
CA GLU A 273 44.27 6.52 17.68
C GLU A 273 45.15 7.68 18.22
N SER A 274 44.84 8.21 19.41
CA SER A 274 45.82 8.98 20.19
C SER A 274 45.59 8.82 21.71
N ASN A 275 46.36 7.93 22.32
CA ASN A 275 46.40 7.73 23.78
C ASN A 275 47.15 8.89 24.45
N GLU A 276 46.44 9.78 25.14
CA GLU A 276 47.01 10.67 26.15
C GLU A 276 45.99 10.89 27.30
N GLU A 277 46.48 10.96 28.54
CA GLU A 277 45.66 10.95 29.77
C GLU A 277 45.53 12.36 30.36
N GLU A 278 44.48 13.10 29.98
CA GLU A 278 44.09 14.40 30.59
C GLU A 278 42.59 14.30 30.95
N GLU A 279 42.12 14.44 32.19
CA GLU A 279 42.23 15.53 33.19
C GLU A 279 41.61 16.87 32.75
N ASP A 280 40.35 17.05 33.14
CA ASP A 280 39.64 18.27 33.59
C ASP A 280 40.03 19.70 33.14
N ASP A 281 40.42 19.98 31.89
CA ASP A 281 40.21 21.31 31.29
C ASP A 281 39.96 21.34 29.76
N GLY A 282 39.84 22.55 29.18
CA GLY A 282 40.07 22.76 27.75
C GLY A 282 38.93 22.58 26.73
N LYS A 283 37.64 22.46 27.09
CA LYS A 283 36.56 22.41 26.07
C LYS A 283 36.31 23.77 25.39
N ASP A 284 37.14 24.06 24.38
CA ASP A 284 37.21 25.32 23.62
C ASP A 284 35.82 25.81 23.18
N SER A 285 35.34 26.87 23.81
CA SER A 285 34.05 27.47 23.50
C SER A 285 34.17 28.31 22.22
N LEU A 286 33.36 27.97 21.20
CA LEU A 286 33.36 28.71 19.95
C LEU A 286 33.07 30.21 20.20
N PRO A 287 33.88 31.14 19.68
CA PRO A 287 33.71 32.57 19.92
C PRO A 287 32.30 33.06 19.58
N GLU A 288 31.66 33.74 20.54
CA GLU A 288 30.27 34.19 20.40
C GLU A 288 30.10 35.17 19.21
N LEU A 289 29.08 34.92 18.39
CA LEU A 289 28.82 35.71 17.19
C LEU A 289 28.06 37.01 17.52
N ILE A 290 28.81 38.05 17.86
CA ILE A 290 28.28 39.39 18.11
C ILE A 290 27.57 39.93 16.85
N LEU A 291 26.33 40.42 17.03
CA LEU A 291 25.55 41.08 15.99
C LEU A 291 25.58 42.61 16.15
N ASP A 292 25.54 43.34 15.04
CA ASP A 292 25.44 44.80 15.03
C ASP A 292 23.98 45.32 15.18
N LYS A 293 23.83 46.65 15.28
CA LYS A 293 22.52 47.32 15.45
C LYS A 293 21.50 47.05 14.32
N SER A 294 21.93 46.47 13.20
CA SER A 294 21.08 46.07 12.07
C SER A 294 20.86 44.54 12.02
N GLY A 295 21.28 43.80 13.05
CA GLY A 295 21.18 42.34 13.12
C GLY A 295 22.24 41.57 12.31
N TYR A 296 23.15 42.26 11.62
CA TYR A 296 24.20 41.59 10.83
C TYR A 296 25.36 41.13 11.71
N PRO A 297 26.01 39.99 11.37
CA PRO A 297 27.13 39.49 12.14
C PRO A 297 28.38 40.39 12.01
N MET A 298 29.04 40.63 13.14
CA MET A 298 30.40 41.17 13.18
C MET A 298 31.40 40.00 13.12
N LEU A 299 32.54 40.18 12.44
CA LEU A 299 33.50 39.07 12.28
C LEU A 299 34.15 38.74 13.62
N PRO A 300 33.98 37.52 14.17
CA PRO A 300 34.53 37.11 15.45
C PRO A 300 36.04 36.84 15.33
N SER A 301 36.69 36.49 16.44
CA SER A 301 38.03 35.88 16.37
C SER A 301 37.92 34.44 15.84
N ARG A 302 38.99 33.97 15.22
CA ARG A 302 39.21 32.56 14.87
C ARG A 302 40.60 32.04 15.24
N VAL A 303 41.38 32.82 16.00
CA VAL A 303 42.68 32.39 16.53
C VAL A 303 42.44 31.26 17.52
N GLY A 304 43.21 30.17 17.42
CA GLY A 304 43.01 28.93 18.19
C GLY A 304 41.91 28.00 17.64
N VAL A 305 40.91 28.52 16.93
CA VAL A 305 39.75 27.73 16.50
C VAL A 305 40.13 26.73 15.40
N ALA A 306 40.00 25.43 15.69
CA ALA A 306 40.21 24.34 14.73
C ALA A 306 39.27 24.41 13.51
N THR A 307 39.65 23.79 12.37
CA THR A 307 38.94 23.89 11.08
C THR A 307 37.43 23.63 11.18
N ARG A 308 37.01 22.60 11.92
CA ARG A 308 35.58 22.26 12.15
C ARG A 308 34.82 23.38 12.89
N GLY A 309 35.48 24.07 13.81
CA GLY A 309 34.95 25.27 14.47
C GLY A 309 34.86 26.47 13.52
N GLN A 310 35.86 26.68 12.65
CA GLN A 310 35.81 27.74 11.64
C GLN A 310 34.68 27.53 10.62
N GLN A 311 34.43 26.27 10.21
CA GLN A 311 33.27 25.92 9.39
C GLN A 311 31.94 26.31 10.07
N GLU A 312 31.79 26.07 11.38
CA GLU A 312 30.58 26.46 12.09
C GLU A 312 30.47 27.98 12.27
N LEU A 313 31.57 28.71 12.52
CA LEU A 313 31.56 30.18 12.54
C LEU A 313 31.10 30.76 11.18
N VAL A 314 31.57 30.20 10.05
CA VAL A 314 31.05 30.54 8.71
C VAL A 314 29.55 30.24 8.61
N ARG A 315 29.09 29.07 9.06
CA ARG A 315 27.66 28.70 9.04
C ARG A 315 26.80 29.65 9.88
N GLN A 316 27.28 30.08 11.05
CA GLN A 316 26.58 31.03 11.92
C GLN A 316 26.50 32.42 11.29
N ILE A 317 27.58 32.91 10.64
CA ILE A 317 27.59 34.18 9.89
C ILE A 317 26.54 34.17 8.77
N PHE A 318 26.48 33.12 7.95
CA PHE A 318 25.47 33.00 6.91
C PHE A 318 24.04 32.87 7.49
N ARG A 319 23.84 32.11 8.57
CA ARG A 319 22.54 32.00 9.26
C ARG A 319 22.06 33.35 9.80
N ALA A 320 22.94 34.15 10.40
CA ALA A 320 22.62 35.48 10.90
C ALA A 320 22.21 36.41 9.75
N SER A 321 22.99 36.51 8.67
CA SER A 321 22.64 37.34 7.51
C SER A 321 21.35 36.89 6.80
N TYR A 322 21.07 35.58 6.72
CA TYR A 322 19.82 35.07 6.14
C TYR A 322 18.59 35.39 6.99
N LYS A 323 18.74 35.36 8.33
CA LYS A 323 17.70 35.80 9.28
C LYS A 323 17.36 37.28 9.11
N VAL A 324 18.32 38.15 8.79
CA VAL A 324 18.04 39.58 8.52
C VAL A 324 17.22 39.78 7.24
N LEU A 325 17.47 38.98 6.19
CA LEU A 325 16.65 39.06 4.96
C LEU A 325 15.25 38.47 5.17
N THR A 326 15.13 37.27 5.73
CA THR A 326 13.84 36.57 5.86
C THR A 326 12.98 37.05 7.03
N ASN A 327 13.60 37.64 8.06
CA ASN A 327 13.01 37.85 9.39
C ASN A 327 12.53 36.55 10.07
N THR A 328 13.08 35.39 9.71
CA THR A 328 12.72 34.08 10.30
C THR A 328 13.96 33.33 10.77
N ALA A 329 13.76 32.31 11.62
CA ALA A 329 14.83 31.41 12.07
C ALA A 329 15.12 30.25 11.07
N LYS A 330 14.68 30.36 9.81
CA LYS A 330 14.82 29.30 8.81
C LYS A 330 16.30 29.01 8.47
N PRO A 331 16.63 27.75 8.10
CA PRO A 331 17.99 27.39 7.69
C PRO A 331 18.35 28.06 6.36
N VAL A 332 19.65 28.25 6.14
CA VAL A 332 20.18 28.73 4.85
C VAL A 332 19.95 27.65 3.78
N PRO A 333 19.35 27.96 2.61
CA PRO A 333 19.12 27.00 1.53
C PRO A 333 20.42 26.76 0.75
N TRP A 334 21.35 26.00 1.34
CA TRP A 334 22.71 25.84 0.82
C TRP A 334 22.78 25.25 -0.58
N ARG A 335 21.89 24.32 -0.96
CA ARG A 335 21.87 23.73 -2.32
C ARG A 335 21.59 24.81 -3.37
N GLU A 336 20.61 25.66 -3.13
CA GLU A 336 20.21 26.76 -4.01
C GLU A 336 21.25 27.89 -4.03
N VAL A 337 21.77 28.28 -2.86
CA VAL A 337 22.78 29.34 -2.72
C VAL A 337 24.13 28.92 -3.32
N VAL A 338 24.52 27.66 -3.24
CA VAL A 338 25.71 27.12 -3.92
C VAL A 338 25.48 26.96 -5.42
N GLY A 339 24.26 26.57 -5.83
CA GLY A 339 23.91 26.41 -7.25
C GLY A 339 23.90 27.72 -8.05
N ASN A 340 23.57 28.85 -7.42
CA ASN A 340 23.65 30.17 -8.06
C ASN A 340 23.93 31.31 -7.05
N PRO A 341 25.19 31.49 -6.60
CA PRO A 341 25.51 32.43 -5.52
C PRO A 341 25.12 33.88 -5.83
N THR A 342 25.28 34.33 -7.08
CA THR A 342 24.99 35.70 -7.53
C THR A 342 23.49 36.02 -7.64
N LEU A 343 22.61 35.03 -7.52
CA LEU A 343 21.17 35.24 -7.40
C LEU A 343 20.76 35.53 -5.94
N TYR A 344 21.46 34.93 -4.97
CA TYR A 344 21.09 34.99 -3.54
C TYR A 344 21.93 35.98 -2.73
N LEU A 345 23.16 36.27 -3.15
CA LEU A 345 24.14 37.08 -2.41
C LEU A 345 24.53 38.34 -3.19
N ASP A 346 24.75 39.43 -2.45
CA ASP A 346 25.41 40.64 -2.93
C ASP A 346 26.78 40.31 -3.54
N SER A 347 27.10 40.88 -4.71
CA SER A 347 28.31 40.53 -5.48
C SER A 347 29.59 40.69 -4.68
N ASP A 348 29.67 41.77 -3.88
CA ASP A 348 30.85 42.06 -3.07
C ASP A 348 30.98 41.13 -1.85
N SER A 349 29.99 40.30 -1.51
CA SER A 349 29.97 39.48 -0.27
C SER A 349 30.86 38.23 -0.33
N LEU A 350 31.33 37.85 -1.53
CA LEU A 350 32.29 36.77 -1.77
C LEU A 350 33.56 37.32 -2.45
N PRO A 351 34.73 36.65 -2.32
CA PRO A 351 35.90 36.98 -3.12
C PRO A 351 35.66 36.73 -4.62
N ASP A 352 36.33 37.49 -5.49
CA ASP A 352 36.27 37.29 -6.93
C ASP A 352 36.70 35.86 -7.33
N GLY A 353 35.87 35.18 -8.12
CA GLY A 353 36.10 33.80 -8.57
C GLY A 353 35.91 32.71 -7.49
N PHE A 354 35.45 33.05 -6.29
CA PHE A 354 35.30 32.09 -5.19
C PHE A 354 34.18 31.07 -5.42
N ILE A 355 34.51 29.78 -5.34
CA ILE A 355 33.55 28.67 -5.46
C ILE A 355 32.94 28.37 -4.09
N LEU A 356 31.76 28.93 -3.83
CA LEU A 356 30.98 28.67 -2.62
C LEU A 356 30.58 27.18 -2.50
N ARG A 357 30.50 26.68 -1.26
CA ARG A 357 30.04 25.32 -0.88
C ARG A 357 29.27 25.40 0.45
N ASP A 358 28.63 24.32 0.89
CA ASP A 358 28.23 24.22 2.33
C ASP A 358 29.50 24.29 3.19
N PRO A 359 29.51 25.02 4.30
CA PRO A 359 30.60 25.02 5.27
C PRO A 359 31.09 23.62 5.69
N SER A 360 30.24 22.59 5.74
CA SER A 360 30.66 21.19 6.01
C SER A 360 31.70 20.66 5.00
N HIS A 361 31.69 21.18 3.77
CA HIS A 361 32.53 20.76 2.66
C HIS A 361 33.54 21.85 2.25
N MET A 362 33.70 22.91 3.06
CA MET A 362 34.77 23.88 2.88
C MET A 362 36.07 23.37 3.52
N ARG A 363 37.15 23.35 2.73
CA ARG A 363 38.51 23.12 3.23
C ARG A 363 39.10 24.40 3.83
N ALA A 364 40.19 24.27 4.59
CA ALA A 364 40.83 25.38 5.29
C ALA A 364 41.26 26.52 4.34
N GLU A 365 41.67 26.22 3.11
CA GLU A 365 42.05 27.21 2.09
C GLU A 365 40.86 28.09 1.70
N ASN A 366 39.69 27.48 1.47
CA ASN A 366 38.47 28.19 1.11
C ASN A 366 37.98 29.07 2.27
N ILE A 367 38.07 28.56 3.52
CA ILE A 367 37.75 29.32 4.72
C ILE A 367 38.71 30.51 4.86
N ASN A 368 40.01 30.31 4.66
CA ASN A 368 41.02 31.37 4.71
C ASN A 368 40.77 32.48 3.69
N GLN A 369 40.45 32.13 2.44
CA GLN A 369 40.11 33.11 1.38
C GLN A 369 38.87 33.93 1.75
N LEU A 370 37.79 33.26 2.15
CA LEU A 370 36.53 33.90 2.53
C LEU A 370 36.70 34.81 3.76
N TRP A 371 37.48 34.38 4.74
CA TRP A 371 37.72 35.14 5.96
C TRP A 371 38.60 36.38 5.74
N GLY A 372 39.65 36.28 4.92
CA GLY A 372 40.47 37.44 4.55
C GLY A 372 39.68 38.50 3.76
N HIS A 373 38.75 38.06 2.91
CA HIS A 373 37.79 38.96 2.24
C HIS A 373 36.84 39.65 3.24
N TRP A 374 36.37 38.91 4.25
CA TRP A 374 35.55 39.48 5.32
C TRP A 374 36.32 40.42 6.26
N GLU A 375 37.61 40.19 6.49
CA GLU A 375 38.51 41.13 7.19
C GLU A 375 38.65 42.43 6.40
N ALA A 376 38.85 42.36 5.08
CA ALA A 376 38.87 43.53 4.20
C ALA A 376 37.52 44.28 4.18
N ARG A 377 36.38 43.57 4.12
CA ARG A 377 35.04 44.18 4.23
C ARG A 377 34.83 44.85 5.58
N LYS A 378 35.26 44.23 6.69
CA LYS A 378 35.20 44.79 8.06
C LYS A 378 36.05 46.05 8.18
N ALA A 379 37.27 46.08 7.62
CA ALA A 379 38.10 47.28 7.56
C ALA A 379 37.45 48.41 6.74
N ALA A 380 36.81 48.06 5.61
CA ALA A 380 36.01 48.98 4.79
C ALA A 380 34.62 49.32 5.38
N LYS A 381 34.30 48.85 6.59
CA LYS A 381 33.01 49.03 7.28
C LYS A 381 31.77 48.50 6.51
N LYS A 382 31.98 47.58 5.55
CA LYS A 382 30.91 46.83 4.86
C LYS A 382 30.42 45.68 5.75
N LYS A 383 29.14 45.26 5.58
CA LYS A 383 28.60 44.04 6.21
C LYS A 383 29.28 42.80 5.60
N LEU A 384 29.51 41.74 6.37
CA LEU A 384 30.27 40.56 5.90
C LEU A 384 29.59 39.88 4.70
N VAL A 385 28.36 39.42 4.90
CA VAL A 385 27.51 38.77 3.90
C VAL A 385 26.17 39.49 3.87
N ILE A 386 25.69 39.84 2.67
CA ILE A 386 24.35 40.37 2.44
C ILE A 386 23.63 39.43 1.49
N PHE A 387 22.45 38.95 1.89
CA PHE A 387 21.54 38.24 0.97
C PHE A 387 20.66 39.26 0.23
N VAL A 388 20.54 39.10 -1.08
CA VAL A 388 19.67 39.91 -1.95
C VAL A 388 18.38 39.17 -2.35
N ALA A 389 18.37 37.84 -2.24
CA ALA A 389 17.18 37.02 -2.43
C ALA A 389 17.12 35.86 -1.41
N ALA A 390 15.93 35.28 -1.24
CA ALA A 390 15.67 34.14 -0.38
C ALA A 390 14.94 33.04 -1.16
N LYS A 391 14.85 31.83 -0.60
CA LYS A 391 14.08 30.74 -1.19
C LYS A 391 12.58 31.07 -1.21
N LEU A 392 11.88 30.63 -2.25
CA LEU A 392 10.43 30.82 -2.37
C LEU A 392 9.73 30.16 -1.17
N GLY A 393 8.92 30.94 -0.44
CA GLY A 393 8.28 30.52 0.82
C GLY A 393 9.07 30.81 2.11
N ASP A 394 10.29 31.36 2.03
CA ASP A 394 11.06 31.79 3.22
C ASP A 394 10.83 33.25 3.62
N MET A 395 10.16 34.03 2.76
CA MET A 395 9.73 35.41 3.03
C MET A 395 8.27 35.43 3.50
N SER A 396 7.90 36.36 4.38
CA SER A 396 6.49 36.60 4.73
C SER A 396 5.71 37.18 3.55
N LYS A 397 4.39 36.90 3.49
CA LYS A 397 3.50 37.38 2.41
C LYS A 397 3.55 38.90 2.25
N GLU A 398 3.45 39.62 3.36
CA GLU A 398 3.55 41.09 3.44
C GLU A 398 4.84 41.63 2.77
N ARG A 399 5.95 40.89 2.86
CA ARG A 399 7.23 41.30 2.27
C ARG A 399 7.40 40.85 0.81
N LEU A 400 6.62 39.85 0.37
CA LEU A 400 6.44 39.53 -1.05
C LEU A 400 5.62 40.61 -1.75
N GLU A 401 4.56 41.08 -1.10
CA GLU A 401 3.63 42.11 -1.61
C GLU A 401 4.28 43.50 -1.67
N ASN A 402 5.21 43.81 -0.77
CA ASN A 402 5.98 45.06 -0.77
C ASN A 402 7.32 44.98 -1.53
N ALA A 403 7.68 43.83 -2.12
CA ALA A 403 8.86 43.73 -2.97
C ALA A 403 8.57 44.34 -4.35
N VAL A 404 9.43 45.24 -4.83
CA VAL A 404 9.30 45.85 -6.16
C VAL A 404 9.22 44.74 -7.22
N PRO A 405 8.23 44.75 -8.14
CA PRO A 405 8.00 43.62 -9.05
C PRO A 405 9.25 43.22 -9.83
N TYR A 406 9.74 42.01 -9.55
CA TYR A 406 10.81 41.39 -10.31
C TYR A 406 10.34 41.25 -11.77
N GLN A 407 11.01 41.95 -12.68
CA GLN A 407 10.66 41.95 -14.11
C GLN A 407 10.88 40.54 -14.68
N GLU A 408 9.81 39.74 -14.75
CA GLU A 408 9.80 38.52 -15.55
C GLU A 408 10.23 38.86 -16.97
N LYS A 409 11.36 38.27 -17.41
CA LYS A 409 11.85 38.46 -18.78
C LYS A 409 10.82 37.90 -19.73
N SER A 410 10.11 38.81 -20.43
CA SER A 410 8.92 38.46 -21.20
C SER A 410 9.19 37.29 -22.16
N LYS A 411 8.34 36.26 -22.07
CA LYS A 411 8.38 35.12 -23.00
C LYS A 411 8.24 35.69 -24.41
N LYS A 412 9.23 35.46 -25.27
CA LYS A 412 9.21 35.97 -26.65
C LYS A 412 7.91 35.54 -27.32
N LYS A 413 7.11 36.51 -27.76
CA LYS A 413 5.84 36.27 -28.46
C LYS A 413 6.12 35.35 -29.64
N TYR A 414 5.41 34.23 -29.71
CA TYR A 414 5.48 33.33 -30.85
C TYR A 414 5.01 34.08 -32.10
N VAL A 415 5.81 34.06 -33.16
CA VAL A 415 5.50 34.63 -34.47
C VAL A 415 5.45 33.47 -35.44
N GLU A 416 4.30 33.26 -36.07
CA GLU A 416 4.18 32.29 -37.15
C GLU A 416 5.05 32.71 -38.33
N ILE A 417 6.02 31.87 -38.67
CA ILE A 417 6.81 32.03 -39.89
C ILE A 417 5.99 31.41 -41.02
N GLN A 418 5.27 32.24 -41.77
CA GLN A 418 4.71 31.83 -43.04
C GLN A 418 5.86 31.48 -43.98
N GLN A 419 5.84 30.26 -44.54
CA GLN A 419 6.78 29.85 -45.58
C GLN A 419 6.34 30.44 -46.90
N ASP A 420 7.17 31.28 -47.50
CA ASP A 420 7.08 31.58 -48.92
C ASP A 420 8.49 31.77 -49.49
N THR A 421 8.70 31.31 -50.73
CA THR A 421 10.03 31.31 -51.39
C THR A 421 9.88 31.83 -52.81
N PRO A 422 10.64 32.88 -53.18
CA PRO A 422 11.47 32.69 -54.38
C PRO A 422 12.83 33.44 -54.40
N ALA A 423 13.73 32.90 -55.23
CA ALA A 423 14.70 33.62 -56.07
C ALA A 423 15.81 34.53 -55.46
N ARG A 424 17.06 34.03 -55.61
CA ARG A 424 18.25 34.84 -56.03
C ARG A 424 17.96 35.59 -57.36
N PRO A 425 18.70 36.64 -57.79
CA PRO A 425 20.18 36.77 -57.67
C PRO A 425 20.80 38.22 -57.59
N HIS A 426 22.15 38.29 -57.49
CA HIS A 426 23.05 39.44 -57.84
C HIS A 426 22.91 40.75 -57.00
N SER A 427 23.89 41.69 -56.93
CA SER A 427 25.37 41.67 -57.11
C SER A 427 26.01 43.01 -56.65
N ALA A 428 27.26 42.98 -56.16
CA ALA A 428 28.17 44.15 -55.94
C ALA A 428 27.69 45.20 -54.89
N THR A 429 28.49 46.15 -54.38
CA THR A 429 29.91 46.56 -54.56
C THR A 429 30.43 47.05 -53.18
N ARG A 430 31.71 46.87 -52.78
CA ARG A 430 32.81 47.88 -52.81
C ARG A 430 32.38 49.30 -52.32
N THR A 431 33.03 49.99 -51.38
CA THR A 431 34.40 49.94 -50.80
C THR A 431 34.32 50.20 -49.26
N GLU A 432 35.33 50.51 -48.42
CA GLU A 432 36.76 50.91 -48.50
C GLU A 432 37.65 50.15 -47.47
N GLN A 433 38.96 50.44 -47.47
CA GLN A 433 39.96 50.05 -46.46
C GLN A 433 41.06 51.15 -46.43
N PRO A 434 41.71 51.44 -45.29
CA PRO A 434 43.13 51.06 -45.14
C PRO A 434 43.49 50.62 -43.69
N ALA A 435 44.24 49.53 -43.51
CA ALA A 435 45.70 49.47 -43.21
C ALA A 435 46.09 49.99 -41.80
N ARG A 436 47.08 49.47 -41.07
CA ARG A 436 48.20 48.50 -41.27
C ARG A 436 48.57 47.98 -39.85
N VAL A 437 49.39 46.96 -39.55
CA VAL A 437 50.47 46.20 -40.24
C VAL A 437 50.34 44.68 -39.95
N ALA A 438 51.20 43.89 -40.59
CA ALA A 438 51.54 42.48 -40.42
C ALA A 438 52.36 42.19 -39.11
N ALA A 439 52.85 40.97 -38.80
CA ALA A 439 53.09 39.76 -39.61
C ALA A 439 53.02 38.48 -38.73
N SER A 440 52.43 37.36 -39.17
CA SER A 440 53.08 36.25 -39.92
C SER A 440 53.87 35.27 -39.02
N SER A 441 53.76 33.93 -39.09
CA SER A 441 52.87 33.05 -39.86
C SER A 441 53.12 31.55 -39.59
N LYS A 442 52.07 30.70 -39.73
CA LYS A 442 52.08 29.26 -40.15
C LYS A 442 52.90 28.24 -39.31
N GLY A 443 52.44 27.02 -39.03
CA GLY A 443 51.15 26.36 -39.31
C GLY A 443 51.33 24.94 -39.89
N ALA A 444 50.28 24.11 -39.80
CA ALA A 444 50.14 22.74 -40.37
C ALA A 444 51.06 21.64 -39.75
N ALA A 445 50.69 20.34 -39.74
CA ALA A 445 49.37 19.69 -39.85
C ALA A 445 49.42 18.18 -39.44
N SER A 446 48.25 17.66 -39.05
CA SER A 446 47.69 16.32 -39.42
C SER A 446 48.33 14.97 -38.98
N THR A 447 47.44 13.99 -38.83
CA THR A 447 47.55 12.53 -39.07
C THR A 447 48.24 11.60 -38.05
N HIS A 448 47.45 10.62 -37.56
CA HIS A 448 47.87 9.32 -37.02
C HIS A 448 48.52 8.42 -38.12
N PRO A 449 49.34 7.40 -37.79
CA PRO A 449 48.81 6.08 -37.39
C PRO A 449 49.63 5.28 -36.33
N THR A 450 49.10 4.11 -35.95
CA THR A 450 49.75 2.97 -35.25
C THR A 450 50.46 2.04 -36.29
N PRO A 451 51.00 0.81 -36.00
CA PRO A 451 51.20 0.05 -34.75
C PRO A 451 52.62 -0.59 -34.59
N GLY A 452 52.81 -1.52 -33.63
CA GLY A 452 53.94 -2.49 -33.56
C GLY A 452 54.70 -2.45 -32.20
N THR A 453 54.64 -3.44 -31.29
CA THR A 453 54.92 -4.90 -31.33
C THR A 453 56.41 -5.27 -31.24
N THR A 454 56.93 -5.54 -30.03
CA THR A 454 57.93 -6.62 -29.80
C THR A 454 57.96 -7.16 -28.35
N ARG A 455 58.27 -8.45 -28.21
CA ARG A 455 58.65 -9.22 -26.98
C ARG A 455 60.17 -9.55 -27.07
N PRO A 456 60.83 -10.38 -26.24
CA PRO A 456 60.55 -10.91 -24.88
C PRO A 456 61.77 -10.91 -23.89
N ALA A 457 61.55 -11.20 -22.59
CA ALA A 457 62.45 -11.92 -21.63
C ALA A 457 61.89 -11.83 -20.18
N ARG A 458 62.20 -12.70 -19.19
CA ARG A 458 62.62 -14.13 -19.12
C ARG A 458 62.58 -14.62 -17.64
N GLY A 459 62.18 -15.86 -17.36
CA GLY A 459 62.09 -16.51 -16.03
C GLY A 459 60.64 -16.96 -15.70
N ASN A 460 60.28 -18.20 -15.35
CA ASN A 460 60.79 -19.19 -14.35
C ASN A 460 60.52 -18.71 -12.90
N SER A 461 60.01 -19.51 -11.95
CA SER A 461 59.71 -20.96 -11.83
C SER A 461 58.21 -21.32 -12.07
N GLU A 462 57.73 -22.54 -12.37
CA GLU A 462 57.88 -23.88 -11.72
C GLU A 462 57.29 -23.93 -10.28
N SER A 463 56.51 -24.95 -9.85
CA SER A 463 56.14 -26.24 -10.50
C SER A 463 54.80 -26.86 -10.02
N GLU A 464 54.21 -27.72 -10.87
CA GLU A 464 53.62 -29.07 -10.58
C GLU A 464 52.45 -29.30 -9.57
N SER A 465 51.63 -30.38 -9.67
CA SER A 465 51.56 -31.51 -10.63
C SER A 465 50.13 -32.10 -10.79
N ALA A 466 49.89 -32.71 -11.98
CA ALA A 466 49.16 -33.95 -12.32
C ALA A 466 47.82 -34.39 -11.63
N GLY A 467 46.94 -35.16 -12.28
CA GLY A 467 46.96 -35.80 -13.61
C GLY A 467 45.52 -36.15 -14.08
N ALA A 468 45.22 -36.27 -15.39
CA ALA A 468 45.52 -37.42 -16.29
C ALA A 468 44.47 -38.57 -16.19
N ALA A 469 44.10 -39.32 -17.24
CA ALA A 469 44.21 -39.17 -18.71
C ALA A 469 43.36 -40.30 -19.39
N ALA A 470 43.46 -40.43 -20.73
CA ALA A 470 43.03 -41.57 -21.58
C ALA A 470 41.51 -41.77 -21.85
N THR A 471 41.07 -42.42 -22.96
CA THR A 471 41.23 -42.12 -24.41
C THR A 471 40.42 -43.09 -25.29
N GLY A 472 39.81 -42.60 -26.38
CA GLY A 472 39.40 -43.42 -27.56
C GLY A 472 37.96 -43.97 -27.58
N ARG A 473 37.44 -44.52 -28.69
CA ARG A 473 37.91 -44.51 -30.11
C ARG A 473 36.80 -45.06 -31.04
N ARG A 474 36.65 -44.52 -32.28
CA ARG A 474 35.87 -45.09 -33.44
C ARG A 474 34.32 -45.16 -33.28
N ALA A 475 33.49 -45.19 -34.33
CA ALA A 475 33.68 -45.16 -35.80
C ALA A 475 32.48 -44.53 -36.57
N SER A 476 32.69 -44.19 -37.86
CA SER A 476 31.70 -43.96 -38.95
C SER A 476 31.85 -45.09 -40.01
N PRO A 477 31.28 -45.13 -41.26
CA PRO A 477 30.68 -44.10 -42.15
C PRO A 477 29.13 -44.03 -42.00
N ALA A 478 28.21 -43.78 -42.95
CA ALA A 478 28.18 -43.52 -44.42
C ALA A 478 26.93 -42.63 -44.74
N GLU A 479 26.94 -41.64 -45.63
CA GLU A 479 26.98 -41.54 -47.13
C GLU A 479 25.58 -41.37 -47.79
N SER A 480 25.54 -40.45 -48.77
CA SER A 480 24.54 -40.30 -49.87
C SER A 480 23.09 -39.92 -49.52
N ASP A 481 22.28 -39.33 -50.42
CA ASP A 481 22.48 -38.50 -51.64
C ASP A 481 21.09 -37.98 -52.10
N SER A 482 21.02 -36.78 -52.71
CA SER A 482 19.90 -36.28 -53.54
C SER A 482 18.50 -36.13 -52.87
N SER A 483 17.51 -35.40 -53.41
CA SER A 483 17.48 -34.29 -54.40
C SER A 483 16.19 -33.46 -54.16
N GLU A 484 15.83 -32.56 -55.08
CA GLU A 484 14.79 -31.52 -54.90
C GLU A 484 13.33 -31.95 -55.22
N ASP A 485 12.40 -31.12 -54.73
CA ASP A 485 11.17 -30.62 -55.37
C ASP A 485 9.75 -31.20 -55.11
N GLU A 486 8.80 -30.30 -55.36
CA GLU A 486 7.32 -30.32 -55.43
C GLU A 486 6.42 -30.52 -54.18
N LEU A 487 5.29 -29.78 -54.25
CA LEU A 487 4.11 -29.73 -53.38
C LEU A 487 2.89 -30.25 -54.21
N PRO A 488 1.61 -30.09 -53.82
CA PRO A 488 0.96 -30.02 -52.50
C PRO A 488 -0.17 -31.07 -52.33
N ALA A 489 -0.60 -31.34 -51.09
CA ALA A 489 -2.01 -31.67 -50.77
C ALA A 489 -2.25 -31.64 -49.24
N ALA A 490 -3.51 -31.50 -48.81
CA ALA A 490 -3.88 -31.38 -47.40
C ALA A 490 -4.65 -32.61 -46.86
N ALA A 491 -4.29 -33.08 -45.67
CA ALA A 491 -5.20 -33.84 -44.79
C ALA A 491 -4.75 -33.76 -43.31
N SER A 492 -5.74 -33.70 -42.41
CA SER A 492 -5.59 -33.65 -40.96
C SER A 492 -4.93 -34.90 -40.35
N ALA A 493 -3.84 -34.72 -39.60
CA ALA A 493 -3.43 -35.61 -38.50
C ALA A 493 -2.57 -34.86 -37.47
N ALA A 494 -2.78 -35.12 -36.18
CA ALA A 494 -2.04 -34.46 -35.11
C ALA A 494 -0.67 -35.11 -34.87
N SER A 495 0.38 -34.31 -34.64
CA SER A 495 1.67 -34.79 -34.11
C SER A 495 2.33 -33.74 -33.21
N ARG A 496 2.93 -34.20 -32.11
CA ARG A 496 3.53 -33.34 -31.08
C ARG A 496 4.97 -33.00 -31.43
N THR A 497 5.21 -31.85 -32.05
CA THR A 497 6.58 -31.34 -32.29
C THR A 497 7.27 -31.03 -30.96
N ARG A 498 8.13 -31.95 -30.52
CA ARG A 498 8.93 -31.85 -29.30
C ARG A 498 10.09 -30.87 -29.55
N MET A 499 9.84 -29.57 -29.35
CA MET A 499 10.86 -28.54 -29.57
C MET A 499 12.12 -28.83 -28.75
N ALA A 500 13.28 -28.78 -29.41
CA ALA A 500 14.57 -28.91 -28.75
C ALA A 500 14.84 -27.65 -27.93
N THR A 501 14.95 -27.79 -26.61
CA THR A 501 15.20 -26.66 -25.70
C THR A 501 16.63 -26.16 -25.87
N ARG A 502 16.82 -25.16 -26.74
CA ARG A 502 17.99 -24.28 -26.70
C ARG A 502 18.07 -23.70 -25.27
N PRO A 503 19.23 -23.77 -24.58
CA PRO A 503 19.38 -23.12 -23.28
C PRO A 503 19.16 -21.61 -23.48
N SER A 504 18.24 -21.02 -22.72
CA SER A 504 17.95 -19.58 -22.81
C SER A 504 19.12 -18.77 -22.28
N SER A 505 19.42 -17.67 -22.96
CA SER A 505 20.40 -16.66 -22.60
C SER A 505 19.89 -15.67 -21.54
N ALA A 506 18.63 -15.81 -21.09
CA ALA A 506 17.98 -14.86 -20.20
C ALA A 506 18.68 -14.74 -18.83
N GLN A 507 18.84 -13.50 -18.40
CA GLN A 507 19.47 -13.13 -17.13
C GLN A 507 18.58 -13.52 -15.94
N LEU A 508 19.19 -13.78 -14.78
CA LEU A 508 18.46 -14.10 -13.56
C LEU A 508 17.54 -12.93 -13.17
N GLY A 509 16.25 -13.20 -12.98
CA GLY A 509 15.24 -12.15 -12.70
C GLY A 509 14.67 -11.44 -13.95
N ALA A 510 15.01 -11.89 -15.16
CA ALA A 510 14.39 -11.43 -16.40
C ALA A 510 12.99 -12.06 -16.61
N PRO A 511 11.99 -11.34 -17.17
CA PRO A 511 10.64 -11.86 -17.43
C PRO A 511 10.58 -13.15 -18.25
N ALA A 512 11.49 -13.36 -19.20
CA ALA A 512 11.59 -14.58 -20.00
C ALA A 512 11.88 -15.85 -19.17
N THR A 513 12.44 -15.71 -17.96
CA THR A 513 12.72 -16.85 -17.06
C THR A 513 11.48 -17.33 -16.30
N VAL A 514 10.37 -16.58 -16.33
CA VAL A 514 9.23 -16.75 -15.41
C VAL A 514 8.15 -17.70 -15.97
N PRO A 515 7.91 -18.88 -15.35
CA PRO A 515 6.85 -19.79 -15.77
C PRO A 515 5.47 -19.15 -15.63
N ILE A 516 4.54 -19.46 -16.54
CA ILE A 516 3.20 -18.84 -16.61
C ILE A 516 2.46 -18.85 -15.25
N LYS A 517 2.56 -19.97 -14.52
CA LYS A 517 1.95 -20.16 -13.19
C LYS A 517 2.50 -19.23 -12.10
N ASP A 518 3.73 -18.74 -12.24
CA ASP A 518 4.44 -17.95 -11.23
C ASP A 518 4.44 -16.44 -11.56
N ARG A 519 3.85 -16.05 -12.71
CA ARG A 519 3.85 -14.66 -13.21
C ARG A 519 3.22 -13.64 -12.27
N ILE A 520 2.14 -13.99 -11.56
CA ILE A 520 1.53 -13.09 -10.56
C ILE A 520 2.49 -12.87 -9.38
N THR A 521 3.18 -13.92 -8.93
CA THR A 521 4.22 -13.83 -7.89
C THR A 521 5.39 -12.97 -8.34
N PHE A 522 5.82 -13.11 -9.61
CA PHE A 522 6.85 -12.26 -10.20
C PHE A 522 6.40 -10.80 -10.28
N LEU A 523 5.19 -10.51 -10.77
CA LEU A 523 4.65 -9.14 -10.79
C LEU A 523 4.69 -8.52 -9.40
N LYS A 524 4.23 -9.22 -8.35
CA LYS A 524 4.33 -8.74 -6.96
C LYS A 524 5.75 -8.51 -6.46
N SER A 525 6.76 -9.20 -7.01
CA SER A 525 8.16 -8.99 -6.64
C SER A 525 8.83 -7.80 -7.32
N LEU A 526 8.18 -7.15 -8.30
CA LEU A 526 8.76 -6.01 -9.01
C LEU A 526 8.72 -4.70 -8.20
N SER A 527 7.70 -4.50 -7.36
CA SER A 527 7.59 -3.30 -6.51
C SER A 527 6.76 -3.55 -5.26
N SER A 528 7.14 -2.90 -4.16
CA SER A 528 6.42 -2.87 -2.88
C SER A 528 5.39 -1.73 -2.78
N ASN A 529 5.17 -0.96 -3.85
CA ASN A 529 4.18 0.11 -3.89
C ASN A 529 2.74 -0.45 -3.77
N SER A 530 1.92 0.14 -2.88
CA SER A 530 0.57 -0.33 -2.55
C SER A 530 -0.39 -0.29 -3.74
N GLU A 531 -0.44 0.82 -4.48
CA GLU A 531 -1.27 0.98 -5.68
C GLU A 531 -0.98 -0.09 -6.73
N TYR A 532 0.29 -0.41 -6.93
CA TYR A 532 0.74 -1.45 -7.86
C TYR A 532 0.40 -2.86 -7.37
N LEU A 533 0.53 -3.14 -6.07
CA LEU A 533 0.11 -4.43 -5.50
C LEU A 533 -1.42 -4.62 -5.60
N LEU A 534 -2.21 -3.56 -5.43
CA LEU A 534 -3.66 -3.57 -5.61
C LEU A 534 -4.06 -3.77 -7.10
N LEU A 535 -3.31 -3.18 -8.04
CA LEU A 535 -3.45 -3.48 -9.47
C LEU A 535 -3.20 -4.96 -9.77
N VAL A 536 -2.13 -5.56 -9.20
CA VAL A 536 -1.82 -6.99 -9.40
C VAL A 536 -2.84 -7.92 -8.72
N GLU A 537 -3.43 -7.53 -7.59
CA GLU A 537 -4.58 -8.23 -6.98
C GLU A 537 -5.81 -8.19 -7.89
N ALA A 538 -6.24 -7.01 -8.37
CA ALA A 538 -7.38 -6.87 -9.27
C ALA A 538 -7.21 -7.71 -10.55
N ILE A 539 -5.99 -7.79 -11.09
CA ILE A 539 -5.67 -8.57 -12.28
C ILE A 539 -5.78 -10.08 -12.06
N ARG A 540 -5.42 -10.60 -10.88
CA ARG A 540 -5.64 -12.01 -10.54
C ARG A 540 -7.12 -12.36 -10.65
N ASP A 541 -7.99 -11.46 -10.24
CA ASP A 541 -9.43 -11.70 -10.09
C ASP A 541 -10.22 -11.48 -11.39
N LEU A 542 -9.58 -10.99 -12.45
CA LEU A 542 -10.15 -10.95 -13.81
C LEU A 542 -10.47 -12.34 -14.38
N GLY A 543 -9.81 -13.40 -13.90
CA GLY A 543 -10.08 -14.78 -14.32
C GLY A 543 -9.46 -15.16 -15.68
N LYS A 544 -9.81 -16.35 -16.18
CA LYS A 544 -9.16 -16.99 -17.36
C LYS A 544 -10.01 -16.94 -18.64
N GLU A 545 -10.84 -15.91 -18.83
CA GLU A 545 -11.65 -15.83 -20.05
C GLU A 545 -10.77 -15.64 -21.31
N PRO A 546 -11.13 -16.28 -22.43
CA PRO A 546 -10.40 -16.17 -23.69
C PRO A 546 -10.62 -14.78 -24.30
N SER A 547 -9.79 -13.82 -23.89
CA SER A 547 -9.81 -12.46 -24.40
C SER A 547 -9.41 -12.44 -25.88
N ILE A 548 -10.17 -11.74 -26.72
CA ILE A 548 -9.70 -11.39 -28.08
C ILE A 548 -8.52 -10.43 -27.91
N ILE A 549 -7.33 -10.87 -28.30
CA ILE A 549 -6.11 -10.07 -28.19
C ILE A 549 -6.09 -9.06 -29.33
N GLU A 550 -6.61 -7.86 -29.07
CA GLU A 550 -6.24 -6.67 -29.86
C GLU A 550 -4.71 -6.51 -29.76
N GLN A 551 -4.02 -6.55 -30.90
CA GLN A 551 -2.56 -6.59 -30.94
C GLN A 551 -1.95 -5.19 -30.71
N THR A 552 -1.99 -4.71 -29.46
CA THR A 552 -1.17 -3.57 -29.03
C THR A 552 0.31 -3.96 -29.14
N VAL A 553 1.10 -3.23 -29.93
CA VAL A 553 2.52 -3.50 -30.14
C VAL A 553 3.33 -2.91 -28.96
N TRP A 554 3.49 -3.71 -27.92
CA TRP A 554 4.28 -3.34 -26.74
C TRP A 554 5.79 -3.32 -27.01
N PRO A 555 6.56 -2.37 -26.44
CA PRO A 555 8.02 -2.40 -26.44
C PRO A 555 8.56 -3.74 -25.93
N ALA A 556 9.63 -4.26 -26.54
CA ALA A 556 10.14 -5.61 -26.26
C ALA A 556 10.47 -5.86 -24.78
N TRP A 557 10.89 -4.84 -24.04
CA TRP A 557 11.14 -4.91 -22.60
C TRP A 557 9.87 -5.04 -21.74
N ALA A 558 8.73 -4.53 -22.22
CA ALA A 558 7.41 -4.68 -21.61
C ALA A 558 6.71 -5.99 -22.06
N THR A 559 7.48 -7.07 -22.25
CA THR A 559 6.97 -8.38 -22.68
C THR A 559 7.51 -9.51 -21.83
N TRP A 560 6.75 -10.61 -21.75
CA TRP A 560 7.20 -11.86 -21.14
C TRP A 560 8.31 -12.59 -21.91
N SER A 561 8.82 -11.99 -23.00
CA SER A 561 9.99 -12.43 -23.78
C SER A 561 11.24 -11.59 -23.49
N TRP A 562 11.20 -10.62 -22.56
CA TRP A 562 12.38 -9.85 -22.19
C TRP A 562 13.41 -10.71 -21.46
N GLU A 563 14.60 -10.85 -22.06
CA GLU A 563 15.72 -11.66 -21.52
C GLU A 563 16.63 -10.87 -20.54
N GLY A 564 16.40 -9.55 -20.36
CA GLY A 564 17.20 -8.70 -19.48
C GLY A 564 16.71 -8.65 -18.02
N SER A 565 17.65 -8.66 -17.07
CA SER A 565 17.38 -8.39 -15.64
C SER A 565 17.30 -6.89 -15.35
N TYR A 566 17.80 -6.05 -16.26
CA TYR A 566 17.65 -4.59 -16.30
C TYR A 566 16.83 -4.14 -17.54
N LEU A 567 16.45 -2.87 -17.63
CA LEU A 567 15.79 -2.27 -18.80
C LEU A 567 16.81 -1.69 -19.81
N PRO A 568 16.42 -1.44 -21.08
CA PRO A 568 17.35 -0.92 -22.09
C PRO A 568 17.94 0.46 -21.73
N SER A 569 19.21 0.68 -22.08
CA SER A 569 19.95 1.94 -21.85
C SER A 569 19.21 3.19 -22.33
N ASP A 570 18.43 3.06 -23.40
CA ASP A 570 17.79 4.18 -24.08
C ASP A 570 16.65 4.77 -23.21
N LEU A 571 15.99 3.90 -22.44
CA LEU A 571 14.98 4.23 -21.43
C LEU A 571 15.56 5.05 -20.27
N HIS A 572 16.85 4.85 -19.96
CA HIS A 572 17.60 5.61 -18.96
C HIS A 572 18.18 6.93 -19.50
N SER A 573 18.34 7.05 -20.82
CA SER A 573 19.13 8.11 -21.44
C SER A 573 18.31 9.30 -21.96
N VAL A 574 17.02 9.10 -22.26
CA VAL A 574 16.16 10.13 -22.86
C VAL A 574 14.76 10.14 -22.23
N ASP A 575 14.29 11.32 -21.81
CA ASP A 575 12.99 11.54 -21.14
C ASP A 575 11.73 11.12 -21.94
N GLY A 576 11.91 10.62 -23.16
CA GLY A 576 10.82 10.33 -24.10
C GLY A 576 10.27 8.90 -24.02
N GLU A 577 11.11 7.87 -23.85
CA GLU A 577 10.65 6.48 -24.01
C GLU A 577 9.78 5.99 -22.85
N ALA A 578 10.21 6.26 -21.61
CA ALA A 578 9.41 5.96 -20.42
C ALA A 578 8.06 6.69 -20.48
N ARG A 579 8.06 7.98 -20.84
CA ARG A 579 6.82 8.78 -20.92
C ARG A 579 5.87 8.30 -22.02
N LYS A 580 6.38 7.93 -23.20
CA LYS A 580 5.57 7.30 -24.28
C LYS A 580 4.95 5.98 -23.83
N PHE A 581 5.71 5.14 -23.10
CA PHE A 581 5.14 3.92 -22.53
C PHE A 581 4.05 4.24 -21.51
N LEU A 582 4.25 5.22 -20.62
CA LEU A 582 3.27 5.59 -19.60
C LEU A 582 1.97 6.12 -20.24
N GLU A 583 2.06 7.04 -21.20
CA GLU A 583 0.93 7.53 -21.99
C GLU A 583 0.16 6.37 -22.65
N MET A 584 0.86 5.51 -23.40
CA MET A 584 0.28 4.32 -24.02
C MET A 584 -0.34 3.35 -22.98
N SER A 585 0.27 3.18 -21.81
CA SER A 585 -0.23 2.29 -20.76
C SER A 585 -1.55 2.77 -20.16
N VAL A 586 -1.73 4.10 -20.04
CA VAL A 586 -2.96 4.73 -19.55
C VAL A 586 -4.04 4.76 -20.64
N SER A 587 -3.67 4.96 -21.91
CA SER A 587 -4.61 4.94 -23.04
C SER A 587 -5.03 3.54 -23.48
N THR A 588 -4.30 2.48 -23.12
CA THR A 588 -4.65 1.11 -23.51
C THR A 588 -5.85 0.61 -22.72
N LYS A 589 -6.95 0.34 -23.44
CA LYS A 589 -8.13 -0.34 -22.90
C LYS A 589 -7.77 -1.76 -22.46
N ILE A 590 -7.79 -2.02 -21.15
CA ILE A 590 -7.76 -3.39 -20.63
C ILE A 590 -9.01 -4.13 -21.13
N SER A 591 -8.81 -5.23 -21.84
CA SER A 591 -9.89 -6.10 -22.36
C SER A 591 -9.96 -7.46 -21.67
N GLY A 592 -8.92 -7.85 -20.92
CA GLY A 592 -8.88 -9.07 -20.13
C GLY A 592 -7.53 -9.32 -19.45
N LEU A 593 -7.38 -10.52 -18.86
CA LEU A 593 -6.20 -10.90 -18.09
C LEU A 593 -4.89 -10.72 -18.87
N ALA A 594 -4.84 -11.12 -20.14
CA ALA A 594 -3.63 -11.07 -20.95
C ALA A 594 -3.12 -9.63 -21.14
N SER A 595 -3.99 -8.69 -21.53
CA SER A 595 -3.65 -7.27 -21.66
C SER A 595 -3.21 -6.68 -20.33
N ALA A 596 -3.96 -6.95 -19.25
CA ALA A 596 -3.69 -6.35 -17.95
C ALA A 596 -2.36 -6.81 -17.34
N MET A 597 -2.04 -8.11 -17.47
CA MET A 597 -0.74 -8.67 -17.06
C MET A 597 0.44 -8.09 -17.86
N GLN A 598 0.23 -7.65 -19.11
CA GLN A 598 1.29 -7.07 -19.92
C GLN A 598 1.52 -5.58 -19.61
N VAL A 599 0.44 -4.80 -19.46
CA VAL A 599 0.52 -3.41 -18.95
C VAL A 599 1.24 -3.37 -17.60
N SER A 600 0.84 -4.26 -16.68
CA SER A 600 1.41 -4.30 -15.32
C SER A 600 2.84 -4.84 -15.28
N LEU A 601 3.25 -5.68 -16.25
CA LEU A 601 4.65 -6.06 -16.39
C LEU A 601 5.52 -4.83 -16.71
N GLY A 602 5.13 -4.03 -17.69
CA GLY A 602 5.88 -2.82 -18.05
C GLY A 602 5.92 -1.78 -16.92
N LEU A 603 4.78 -1.52 -16.27
CA LEU A 603 4.70 -0.61 -15.11
C LEU A 603 5.53 -1.12 -13.92
N GLY A 604 5.43 -2.41 -13.58
CA GLY A 604 6.20 -3.01 -12.49
C GLY A 604 7.70 -2.98 -12.75
N LEU A 605 8.13 -3.26 -13.99
CA LEU A 605 9.53 -3.14 -14.39
C LEU A 605 10.03 -1.69 -14.28
N LEU A 606 9.25 -0.70 -14.71
CA LEU A 606 9.58 0.72 -14.55
C LEU A 606 9.71 1.12 -13.07
N LEU A 607 8.78 0.72 -12.19
CA LEU A 607 8.89 0.98 -10.75
C LEU A 607 10.19 0.41 -10.16
N ARG A 608 10.54 -0.83 -10.53
CA ARG A 608 11.79 -1.49 -10.10
C ARG A 608 13.02 -0.73 -10.57
N GLU A 609 12.98 -0.20 -11.79
CA GLU A 609 14.15 0.44 -12.41
C GLU A 609 14.34 1.91 -12.00
N CYS A 610 13.25 2.66 -11.78
CA CYS A 610 13.32 3.96 -11.12
C CYS A 610 13.90 3.81 -9.71
N LYS A 611 13.44 2.80 -8.95
CA LYS A 611 13.99 2.50 -7.62
C LYS A 611 15.51 2.25 -7.68
N ARG A 612 15.96 1.37 -8.58
CA ARG A 612 17.40 1.08 -8.82
C ARG A 612 18.22 2.31 -9.22
N ALA A 613 17.64 3.26 -9.95
CA ALA A 613 18.32 4.48 -10.37
C ALA A 613 18.40 5.52 -9.23
N ILE A 614 17.38 5.60 -8.39
CA ILE A 614 17.31 6.52 -7.25
C ILE A 614 18.17 6.04 -6.07
N GLU A 615 18.25 4.71 -5.87
CA GLU A 615 19.07 4.06 -4.82
C GLU A 615 20.47 3.64 -5.33
N TYR A 616 20.96 4.20 -6.45
CA TYR A 616 22.29 3.86 -6.97
C TYR A 616 23.39 4.64 -6.23
N GLU A 617 24.19 3.93 -5.44
CA GLU A 617 25.49 4.41 -4.94
C GLU A 617 26.63 3.67 -5.65
N ALA A 618 27.68 4.42 -6.04
CA ALA A 618 28.69 3.95 -6.98
C ALA A 618 29.69 2.93 -6.40
N ASP A 619 29.78 2.84 -5.08
CA ASP A 619 30.61 1.90 -4.32
C ASP A 619 29.84 0.64 -3.86
N GLU A 620 28.51 0.69 -3.78
CA GLU A 620 27.65 -0.50 -3.59
C GLU A 620 27.36 -1.26 -4.91
N ALA A 621 27.65 -0.64 -6.07
CA ALA A 621 27.34 -1.18 -7.39
C ALA A 621 28.05 -2.52 -7.67
N THR A 622 27.26 -3.59 -7.86
CA THR A 622 27.76 -4.92 -8.21
C THR A 622 28.30 -4.99 -9.64
N SER A 623 29.18 -5.95 -9.94
CA SER A 623 29.81 -6.10 -11.26
C SER A 623 28.86 -6.51 -12.40
N ASP A 624 27.61 -6.88 -12.08
CA ASP A 624 26.52 -7.09 -13.03
C ASP A 624 25.57 -5.88 -13.18
N THR A 625 25.75 -4.82 -12.39
CA THR A 625 24.99 -3.58 -12.52
C THR A 625 25.48 -2.77 -13.74
N PRO A 626 24.61 -2.41 -14.71
CA PRO A 626 25.03 -1.68 -15.90
C PRO A 626 25.52 -0.25 -15.58
N PRO A 627 26.57 0.24 -16.25
CA PRO A 627 27.16 1.54 -15.94
C PRO A 627 26.24 2.74 -16.24
N TYR A 628 25.20 2.57 -17.06
CA TYR A 628 24.21 3.61 -17.34
C TYR A 628 23.22 3.86 -16.19
N ILE A 629 23.15 2.99 -15.18
CA ILE A 629 22.26 3.19 -14.01
C ILE A 629 22.72 4.42 -13.22
N GLY A 630 24.03 4.60 -13.00
CA GLY A 630 24.60 5.78 -12.32
C GLY A 630 24.51 7.09 -13.11
N SER A 631 24.02 7.07 -14.35
CA SER A 631 23.70 8.25 -15.16
C SER A 631 22.22 8.28 -15.58
N SER A 632 21.37 7.49 -14.92
CA SER A 632 19.97 7.29 -15.27
C SER A 632 19.13 8.55 -15.06
N ARG A 633 18.24 8.83 -16.02
CA ARG A 633 17.22 9.88 -15.93
C ARG A 633 15.85 9.36 -15.46
N LEU A 634 15.77 8.11 -15.00
CA LEU A 634 14.62 7.56 -14.27
C LEU A 634 14.62 8.08 -12.81
N ASP A 635 14.41 9.38 -12.66
CA ASP A 635 14.40 10.08 -11.36
C ASP A 635 13.06 9.96 -10.62
N ILE A 636 12.95 10.64 -9.46
CA ILE A 636 11.73 10.68 -8.64
C ILE A 636 10.53 11.23 -9.45
N GLY A 637 10.75 12.19 -10.36
CA GLY A 637 9.68 12.74 -11.20
C GLY A 637 9.19 11.75 -12.26
N ILE A 638 10.03 10.81 -12.71
CA ILE A 638 9.57 9.67 -13.50
C ILE A 638 8.85 8.65 -12.61
N LEU A 639 9.35 8.36 -11.40
CA LEU A 639 8.69 7.44 -10.46
C LEU A 639 7.25 7.89 -10.13
N ASP A 640 7.03 9.17 -9.86
CA ASP A 640 5.70 9.74 -9.59
C ASP A 640 4.73 9.53 -10.77
N LEU A 641 5.20 9.75 -12.01
CA LEU A 641 4.41 9.50 -13.22
C LEU A 641 4.09 8.01 -13.44
N VAL A 642 4.98 7.09 -13.02
CA VAL A 642 4.70 5.64 -13.05
C VAL A 642 3.61 5.29 -12.02
N ILE A 643 3.65 5.88 -10.83
CA ILE A 643 2.61 5.67 -9.79
C ILE A 643 1.26 6.21 -10.27
N GLU A 644 1.22 7.42 -10.84
CA GLU A 644 -0.01 8.01 -11.39
C GLU A 644 -0.63 7.12 -12.50
N ALA A 645 0.21 6.59 -13.40
CA ALA A 645 -0.22 5.64 -14.42
C ALA A 645 -0.76 4.32 -13.81
N VAL A 646 -0.10 3.77 -12.79
CA VAL A 646 -0.58 2.58 -12.05
C VAL A 646 -1.97 2.80 -11.46
N SER A 647 -2.22 3.94 -10.80
CA SER A 647 -3.53 4.25 -10.22
C SER A 647 -4.64 4.35 -11.28
N LYS A 648 -4.35 4.97 -12.44
CA LYS A 648 -5.29 5.06 -13.58
C LYS A 648 -5.59 3.68 -14.18
N VAL A 649 -4.56 2.87 -14.40
CA VAL A 649 -4.69 1.49 -14.92
C VAL A 649 -5.44 0.59 -13.94
N ARG A 650 -5.22 0.76 -12.63
CA ARG A 650 -6.01 0.10 -11.55
C ARG A 650 -7.48 0.48 -11.63
N GLY A 651 -7.81 1.76 -11.81
CA GLY A 651 -9.18 2.22 -12.03
C GLY A 651 -9.85 1.51 -13.21
N GLY A 652 -9.16 1.43 -14.36
CA GLY A 652 -9.64 0.67 -15.53
C GLY A 652 -9.90 -0.81 -15.25
N ALA A 653 -8.98 -1.49 -14.56
CA ALA A 653 -9.15 -2.90 -14.18
C ALA A 653 -10.35 -3.12 -13.23
N MET A 654 -10.52 -2.24 -12.23
CA MET A 654 -11.64 -2.30 -11.27
C MET A 654 -13.00 -2.00 -11.93
N HIS A 655 -13.05 -1.11 -12.92
CA HIS A 655 -14.27 -0.91 -13.73
C HIS A 655 -14.64 -2.15 -14.54
N LEU A 656 -13.66 -2.89 -15.08
CA LEU A 656 -13.93 -4.12 -15.83
C LEU A 656 -14.41 -5.27 -14.92
N LEU A 657 -13.87 -5.38 -13.70
CA LEU A 657 -14.40 -6.31 -12.68
C LEU A 657 -15.87 -6.00 -12.37
N LYS A 658 -16.20 -4.75 -12.01
CA LYS A 658 -17.58 -4.31 -11.74
C LYS A 658 -18.52 -4.58 -12.93
N ALA A 659 -18.06 -4.34 -14.16
CA ALA A 659 -18.85 -4.59 -15.37
C ALA A 659 -19.13 -6.10 -15.57
N ARG A 660 -18.14 -6.97 -15.32
CA ARG A 660 -18.33 -8.44 -15.39
C ARG A 660 -19.30 -8.93 -14.32
N ASP A 661 -19.19 -8.43 -13.10
CA ASP A 661 -20.04 -8.88 -12.00
C ASP A 661 -21.52 -8.49 -12.26
N ILE A 662 -21.78 -7.30 -12.82
CA ILE A 662 -23.12 -6.89 -13.32
C ILE A 662 -23.60 -7.78 -14.49
N GLN A 663 -22.72 -8.20 -15.40
CA GLN A 663 -23.08 -9.13 -16.48
C GLN A 663 -23.43 -10.52 -15.93
N GLN A 664 -22.70 -11.01 -14.93
CA GLN A 664 -22.96 -12.28 -14.27
C GLN A 664 -24.31 -12.25 -13.52
N GLU A 665 -24.63 -11.17 -12.81
CA GLU A 665 -25.93 -10.96 -12.18
C GLU A 665 -27.07 -10.97 -13.20
N ARG A 666 -26.93 -10.21 -14.31
CA ARG A 666 -27.91 -10.22 -15.42
C ARG A 666 -28.08 -11.61 -16.03
N HIS A 667 -27.01 -12.40 -16.16
CA HIS A 667 -27.09 -13.78 -16.65
C HIS A 667 -27.84 -14.69 -15.65
N ILE A 668 -27.68 -14.48 -14.34
CA ILE A 668 -28.44 -15.22 -13.32
C ILE A 668 -29.93 -14.86 -13.41
N ILE A 669 -30.27 -13.57 -13.51
CA ILE A 669 -31.66 -13.08 -13.65
C ILE A 669 -32.31 -13.64 -14.92
N ASN A 670 -31.65 -13.54 -16.08
CA ASN A 670 -32.16 -14.06 -17.35
C ASN A 670 -32.33 -15.59 -17.33
N LYS A 671 -31.44 -16.31 -16.63
CA LYS A 671 -31.56 -17.77 -16.47
C LYS A 671 -32.72 -18.16 -15.55
N ALA A 672 -33.03 -17.35 -14.53
CA ALA A 672 -34.21 -17.55 -13.70
C ALA A 672 -35.50 -17.30 -14.50
N ALA A 673 -35.58 -16.17 -15.23
CA ALA A 673 -36.74 -15.80 -16.03
C ALA A 673 -37.08 -16.84 -17.14
N ASN A 674 -36.07 -17.44 -17.76
CA ASN A 674 -36.27 -18.48 -18.79
C ASN A 674 -36.35 -19.91 -18.22
N GLY A 675 -36.36 -20.08 -16.89
CA GLY A 675 -36.17 -21.38 -16.25
C GLY A 675 -37.42 -22.26 -16.10
N GLU A 676 -38.63 -21.70 -16.20
CA GLU A 676 -39.88 -22.41 -15.86
C GLU A 676 -40.54 -23.14 -17.06
N GLY A 677 -40.01 -22.98 -18.27
CA GLY A 677 -40.66 -23.41 -19.50
C GLY A 677 -39.98 -24.55 -20.26
N HIS A 678 -39.91 -25.76 -19.69
CA HIS A 678 -39.98 -27.08 -20.37
C HIS A 678 -39.74 -28.22 -19.35
N GLY A 679 -40.63 -29.19 -19.16
CA GLY A 679 -41.99 -29.29 -19.71
C GLY A 679 -42.72 -30.56 -19.27
N ALA A 680 -44.03 -30.58 -19.47
CA ALA A 680 -44.85 -31.79 -19.42
C ALA A 680 -45.26 -32.13 -20.86
N GLN A 681 -44.55 -33.07 -21.49
CA GLN A 681 -44.89 -33.56 -22.82
C GLN A 681 -46.11 -34.48 -22.72
N VAL A 682 -47.27 -34.01 -23.18
CA VAL A 682 -48.50 -34.80 -23.30
C VAL A 682 -48.82 -34.93 -24.78
N ASP A 683 -48.69 -36.14 -25.32
CA ASP A 683 -49.16 -36.45 -26.67
C ASP A 683 -50.68 -36.42 -26.71
N SER A 684 -51.24 -35.55 -27.56
CA SER A 684 -52.60 -35.67 -28.05
C SER A 684 -52.65 -35.42 -29.56
N HIS A 685 -53.56 -36.11 -30.22
CA HIS A 685 -53.67 -36.21 -31.68
C HIS A 685 -55.10 -35.84 -32.10
N VAL A 686 -55.45 -35.96 -33.39
CA VAL A 686 -56.78 -35.67 -34.00
C VAL A 686 -57.00 -34.16 -34.34
N PRO A 687 -57.67 -33.79 -35.47
CA PRO A 687 -57.12 -32.72 -36.33
C PRO A 687 -58.11 -31.66 -36.90
N ALA A 688 -57.54 -30.76 -37.72
CA ALA A 688 -58.10 -30.15 -38.95
C ALA A 688 -59.46 -29.41 -38.96
N ASP A 689 -59.39 -28.07 -38.94
CA ASP A 689 -60.12 -27.09 -39.77
C ASP A 689 -59.30 -25.76 -39.72
N GLY A 690 -59.46 -24.71 -40.53
CA GLY A 690 -60.43 -24.40 -41.59
C GLY A 690 -61.09 -23.03 -41.36
N GLY A 691 -60.67 -21.96 -42.05
CA GLY A 691 -61.34 -20.64 -41.98
C GLY A 691 -60.47 -19.41 -42.31
N ASP A 692 -61.09 -18.42 -42.97
CA ASP A 692 -60.49 -17.16 -43.48
C ASP A 692 -61.03 -15.89 -42.75
N GLY A 693 -60.49 -14.70 -43.09
CA GLY A 693 -60.91 -13.36 -42.62
C GLY A 693 -59.92 -12.74 -41.62
N GLU A 694 -59.26 -11.59 -41.81
CA GLU A 694 -59.54 -10.33 -42.54
C GLU A 694 -60.54 -9.38 -41.84
N VAL A 695 -60.33 -8.04 -41.98
CA VAL A 695 -61.22 -6.91 -41.58
C VAL A 695 -61.28 -6.64 -40.04
N GLU A 696 -61.02 -5.44 -39.48
CA GLU A 696 -60.55 -4.14 -40.03
C GLU A 696 -60.00 -3.16 -38.94
N ARG A 697 -59.61 -1.94 -39.38
CA ARG A 697 -59.80 -0.55 -38.81
C ARG A 697 -60.37 -0.32 -37.38
N GLU A 698 -60.24 0.81 -36.66
CA GLU A 698 -59.57 2.16 -36.72
C GLU A 698 -59.80 2.89 -35.35
N LYS A 699 -59.43 4.14 -34.98
CA LYS A 699 -58.67 5.28 -35.56
C LYS A 699 -58.16 6.19 -34.41
N SER A 700 -57.06 6.94 -34.63
CA SER A 700 -56.69 8.21 -33.92
C SER A 700 -56.42 8.08 -32.39
N ARG A 701 -55.95 9.11 -31.66
CA ARG A 701 -55.65 10.53 -31.94
C ARG A 701 -54.44 10.99 -31.09
N GLY A 702 -53.73 12.04 -31.50
CA GLY A 702 -52.57 12.61 -30.78
C GLY A 702 -52.81 14.01 -30.18
N GLU A 703 -51.72 14.77 -30.02
CA GLU A 703 -51.61 16.13 -29.41
C GLU A 703 -51.54 16.08 -27.86
N ALA A 704 -50.39 16.35 -27.21
CA ALA A 704 -49.74 17.65 -26.88
C ALA A 704 -50.15 18.12 -25.43
N GLU A 705 -49.38 18.85 -24.60
CA GLU A 705 -48.17 19.69 -24.68
C GLU A 705 -47.25 19.41 -23.44
N LYS A 706 -45.91 19.35 -23.54
CA LYS A 706 -44.91 20.44 -23.34
C LYS A 706 -45.03 21.25 -22.03
N HIS A 707 -44.10 21.05 -21.08
CA HIS A 707 -43.65 22.14 -20.18
C HIS A 707 -42.20 21.95 -19.66
N VAL A 708 -41.62 23.01 -19.09
CA VAL A 708 -40.19 23.10 -18.69
C VAL A 708 -40.02 23.56 -17.24
N GLY A 709 -39.05 22.96 -16.55
CA GLY A 709 -38.52 23.29 -15.22
C GLY A 709 -37.70 22.07 -14.73
N LYS A 710 -36.39 22.09 -14.47
CA LYS A 710 -35.43 23.12 -14.03
C LYS A 710 -35.55 23.49 -12.55
N GLU A 711 -35.16 22.56 -11.69
CA GLU A 711 -34.63 22.88 -10.36
C GLU A 711 -33.12 22.64 -10.32
N GLN A 712 -32.42 23.51 -9.60
CA GLN A 712 -31.06 23.28 -9.12
C GLN A 712 -31.18 22.71 -7.71
N LYS A 713 -30.26 21.84 -7.30
CA LYS A 713 -30.11 21.49 -5.89
C LYS A 713 -28.62 21.36 -5.56
N ASP A 714 -28.20 22.05 -4.51
CA ASP A 714 -26.80 22.21 -4.17
C ASP A 714 -26.25 20.93 -3.50
N GLU A 715 -25.25 20.30 -4.12
CA GLU A 715 -24.43 19.31 -3.41
C GLU A 715 -23.45 20.03 -2.49
N LYS A 716 -23.84 20.05 -1.21
CA LYS A 716 -23.03 20.55 -0.10
C LYS A 716 -21.87 19.58 0.14
N GLY A 717 -20.64 20.07 0.05
CA GLY A 717 -19.45 19.25 0.26
C GLY A 717 -19.41 18.59 1.64
N GLY A 718 -18.99 17.33 1.67
CA GLY A 718 -18.54 16.62 2.85
C GLY A 718 -17.04 16.36 2.72
N GLU A 719 -16.26 16.93 3.63
CA GLU A 719 -14.89 16.51 3.90
C GLU A 719 -14.99 15.38 4.94
N GLU A 720 -14.56 14.17 4.60
CA GLU A 720 -14.29 13.10 5.56
C GLU A 720 -12.84 12.64 5.35
N GLU A 721 -12.07 12.59 6.43
CA GLU A 721 -10.62 12.41 6.41
C GLU A 721 -10.22 10.92 6.37
N GLU A 722 -9.16 10.58 5.63
CA GLU A 722 -8.59 9.22 5.62
C GLU A 722 -7.69 8.99 6.86
N GLU A 723 -8.23 8.38 7.92
CA GLU A 723 -7.42 7.71 8.96
C GLU A 723 -7.78 6.22 9.08
N GLU A 724 -6.95 5.36 8.47
CA GLU A 724 -6.22 4.24 9.10
C GLU A 724 -5.86 3.13 8.08
N GLU A 725 -4.57 2.76 8.01
CA GLU A 725 -4.20 1.33 7.99
C GLU A 725 -2.73 1.10 8.40
N GLU A 726 -2.50 0.46 9.56
CA GLU A 726 -1.19 -0.13 9.90
C GLU A 726 -1.37 -1.52 10.54
N LYS A 727 -1.19 -2.63 9.77
CA LYS A 727 -0.47 -3.88 10.21
C LYS A 727 -0.63 -5.09 9.27
N VAL A 728 0.41 -5.34 8.48
CA VAL A 728 0.98 -6.67 8.17
C VAL A 728 2.52 -6.49 8.16
N GLU A 729 3.39 -7.41 8.60
CA GLU A 729 3.32 -8.86 8.76
C GLU A 729 4.34 -9.39 9.82
N GLU A 730 4.04 -10.48 10.54
CA GLU A 730 5.06 -11.51 10.86
C GLU A 730 4.44 -12.89 11.19
N LYS A 731 4.56 -13.88 10.29
CA LYS A 731 4.41 -15.32 10.60
C LYS A 731 5.16 -16.20 9.58
N GLY A 732 6.33 -16.76 9.90
CA GLY A 732 6.95 -17.70 8.95
C GLY A 732 8.27 -18.41 9.27
N LYS A 733 8.37 -19.25 10.32
CA LYS A 733 9.37 -20.35 10.38
C LYS A 733 9.12 -21.38 11.51
N LYS A 734 8.55 -22.56 11.19
CA LYS A 734 8.72 -23.77 12.04
C LYS A 734 8.41 -25.12 11.36
N ARG A 735 9.47 -25.74 10.79
CA ARG A 735 9.62 -27.18 10.45
C ARG A 735 11.13 -27.49 10.58
N THR A 736 11.65 -28.66 10.93
CA THR A 736 11.12 -29.91 11.53
C THR A 736 12.32 -30.72 12.06
N LYS A 737 12.22 -31.35 13.24
CA LYS A 737 13.04 -32.50 13.72
C LYS A 737 12.27 -33.11 14.91
N SER A 738 11.60 -34.25 14.75
CA SER A 738 12.12 -35.65 14.80
C SER A 738 12.47 -36.09 16.23
N GLY A 739 11.84 -37.17 16.70
CA GLY A 739 11.88 -37.57 18.11
C GLY A 739 13.14 -38.34 18.56
N GLY A 740 13.28 -38.49 19.87
CA GLY A 740 14.31 -39.30 20.53
C GLY A 740 13.86 -39.70 21.93
N SER A 741 13.41 -40.95 22.10
CA SER A 741 12.88 -41.47 23.37
C SER A 741 13.96 -42.14 24.20
N ARG A 742 14.03 -41.86 25.51
CA ARG A 742 14.72 -42.68 26.52
C ARG A 742 14.26 -42.32 27.95
N LYS A 743 13.95 -43.35 28.75
CA LYS A 743 13.82 -43.30 30.23
C LYS A 743 15.17 -43.74 30.85
N PRO A 744 15.52 -43.31 32.07
CA PRO A 744 15.26 -44.12 33.29
C PRO A 744 14.68 -43.24 34.44
N SER A 745 13.71 -43.65 35.27
CA SER A 745 13.55 -44.80 36.17
C SER A 745 14.33 -44.76 37.51
N LYS A 746 13.64 -44.24 38.55
CA LYS A 746 13.72 -44.59 40.00
C LYS A 746 15.08 -44.68 40.70
N LYS A 747 15.26 -43.85 41.75
CA LYS A 747 15.63 -44.31 43.11
C LYS A 747 15.06 -43.36 44.17
N ALA A 748 15.07 -43.77 45.44
CA ALA A 748 14.38 -43.11 46.56
C ALA A 748 15.23 -43.15 47.85
N LYS A 749 14.67 -42.62 48.96
CA LYS A 749 15.27 -42.25 50.27
C LYS A 749 15.73 -40.78 50.32
N SER A 750 15.58 -40.05 51.44
CA SER A 750 14.87 -40.39 52.70
C SER A 750 14.40 -39.15 53.47
N GLU A 751 13.38 -39.38 54.30
CA GLU A 751 12.80 -38.48 55.30
C GLU A 751 13.79 -38.09 56.43
N VAL A 752 13.83 -36.81 56.80
CA VAL A 752 14.09 -36.34 58.17
C VAL A 752 13.22 -35.09 58.45
N ARG A 753 12.59 -35.04 59.63
CA ARG A 753 11.76 -33.91 60.12
C ARG A 753 12.56 -33.04 61.11
N LYS A 754 12.30 -31.71 61.13
CA LYS A 754 11.77 -30.93 62.29
C LYS A 754 12.02 -29.40 62.18
N SER A 755 11.19 -28.64 62.90
CA SER A 755 11.35 -27.27 63.47
C SER A 755 12.41 -26.32 62.87
N GLY A 756 12.14 -25.06 62.53
CA GLY A 756 10.97 -24.24 62.83
C GLY A 756 11.07 -23.49 64.17
N ARG A 757 11.60 -22.26 64.16
CA ARG A 757 11.34 -21.24 65.19
C ARG A 757 11.61 -19.82 64.67
N THR A 758 10.70 -18.90 64.96
CA THR A 758 10.79 -17.45 64.65
C THR A 758 11.73 -16.74 65.63
N ARG A 759 12.51 -15.76 65.15
CA ARG A 759 12.98 -14.61 65.97
C ARG A 759 13.53 -13.44 65.13
N GLN A 760 12.81 -12.32 65.17
CA GLN A 760 13.36 -10.96 65.12
C GLN A 760 13.62 -10.48 66.57
N PRO A 761 14.14 -9.26 66.82
CA PRO A 761 15.15 -8.48 66.09
C PRO A 761 16.26 -7.97 67.03
N THR A 762 17.26 -7.24 66.51
CA THR A 762 18.05 -6.29 67.31
C THR A 762 18.57 -5.12 66.48
N GLN A 763 18.50 -3.91 67.04
CA GLN A 763 19.22 -2.72 66.57
C GLN A 763 20.53 -2.55 67.36
N LYS A 764 21.58 -2.06 66.68
CA LYS A 764 22.65 -1.15 67.15
C LYS A 764 23.58 -0.92 65.93
N ALA A 765 23.86 0.28 65.42
CA ALA A 765 24.06 1.63 65.95
C ALA A 765 25.52 1.96 66.35
N LEU A 766 26.06 2.93 65.59
CA LEU A 766 27.20 3.82 65.86
C LEU A 766 28.66 3.34 65.67
N ASN A 767 29.43 4.29 65.12
CA ASN A 767 30.89 4.49 65.13
C ASN A 767 31.77 3.46 64.42
N LEU A 768 32.14 3.76 63.17
CA LEU A 768 33.26 4.69 62.90
C LEU A 768 32.96 5.53 61.64
#